data_AF-A0A0S4INI2-F1
#
_entry.id   AF-A0A0S4INI2-F1
#
_cell.length_a   1.000
_cell.length_b   1.000
_cell.length_c   1.000
_cell.angle_alpha   90.00
_cell.angle_beta   90.00
_cell.angle_gamma   90.00
#
_symmetry.space_group_name_H-M   'P 1'
#
loop_
_entity.id
_entity.type
_entity.pdbx_description
1 polymer ?
#
loop_
_entity_poly.entity_id
_entity_poly.type
_entity_poly.pdbx_seq_one_letter_code
_entity_poly.pdbx_strand_id
1 'polypeptide(L)'
;MQFSLKMLLVLMVMFLLCSATSHGAHVAASDFPVDRIKHVVVLMLENRAFDHFFGKFPGVNGLSGFEFNLLNVSNSASERIYVSSDAPYANQCDPDHSLPATTYKIFGPAQAQTGNLTTPSMSAFVQQEWLQDGFNSSVNFCNVMQGFAPDRLPVISALASEFAIMDHFFASVPGPTWPNRAFMLAATSSGLTETGVWYQNSTDLLLPSKTIYDQVSEAGGKWRHYYNDTPWELFLESVAFNPDHVRPVTELWDDAASGNLPDFAFINPRCGMNTTTGLGSNDDHPDHDVALGEQFIKDVYEALRASPQWNETLFVLTFDEHGGFYDHVSPPMDNIPPPDHLASYPDIGFPFDRLGMRIPTILVSPWVAKGSVISAPPAAQKPTPSSQYDLTSIMSTSRKLLSVLNSTGPLTKRDAWAATFEHALMTLDAPRTDCPTWLPSAPPPSRSTSAEGNLPVNGLQRDILSAHAHRLGVQHPHHIVYQGDVGEWLQTAYQQHRTSVYRRRVLDVAASMSVAMITVLEPHVSVLWKMSNLLDGLVQMFSTQINNTELCLSSGGIVSFSEVVAVPCSMVDLSQQWSVDAATTSVRPFLNASLCLTSYLLQGARHLYVTPCNDPQISLDSQSWGYGGLAAGAATADVMPGHLLFNNGPFVVALVRRGG
;
A
#
# COMPACT_ATOMS: atom_id res chain seq x y z
N MET A 1 -17.23 67.72 15.72
CA MET A 1 -16.85 66.91 16.90
C MET A 1 -15.33 66.87 16.97
N GLN A 2 -14.74 67.63 17.91
CA GLN A 2 -13.30 67.60 18.18
C GLN A 2 -12.98 66.29 18.91
N PHE A 3 -12.37 65.33 18.23
CA PHE A 3 -11.74 64.22 18.91
C PHE A 3 -10.45 64.74 19.56
N SER A 4 -10.37 64.66 20.89
CA SER A 4 -9.20 65.02 21.67
C SER A 4 -7.97 64.25 21.19
N LEU A 5 -6.80 64.90 21.14
CA LEU A 5 -5.52 64.28 20.79
C LEU A 5 -5.22 63.06 21.65
N LYS A 6 -5.75 62.99 22.88
CA LYS A 6 -5.68 61.81 23.75
C LYS A 6 -6.48 60.63 23.21
N MET A 7 -7.61 60.87 22.56
CA MET A 7 -8.46 59.82 21.99
C MET A 7 -7.87 59.25 20.69
N LEU A 8 -7.18 60.09 19.91
CA LEU A 8 -6.40 59.63 18.75
C LEU A 8 -5.20 58.76 19.20
N LEU A 9 -4.52 59.15 20.29
CA LEU A 9 -3.41 58.37 20.85
C LEU A 9 -3.88 57.02 21.42
N VAL A 10 -5.04 56.98 22.09
CA VAL A 10 -5.63 55.73 22.59
C VAL A 10 -6.07 54.81 21.45
N LEU A 11 -6.64 55.36 20.37
CA LEU A 11 -6.99 54.59 19.18
C LEU A 11 -5.74 54.07 18.44
N MET A 12 -4.66 54.85 18.39
CA MET A 12 -3.39 54.43 17.77
C MET A 12 -2.67 53.36 18.60
N VAL A 13 -2.69 53.47 19.94
CA VAL A 13 -2.17 52.45 20.86
C VAL A 13 -3.03 51.19 20.83
N MET A 14 -4.36 51.29 20.71
CA MET A 14 -5.23 50.13 20.49
C MET A 14 -5.01 49.49 19.11
N PHE A 15 -4.73 50.27 18.05
CA PHE A 15 -4.41 49.71 16.74
C PHE A 15 -3.04 49.03 16.73
N LEU A 16 -2.04 49.56 17.45
CA LEU A 16 -0.71 48.95 17.65
C LEU A 16 -0.76 47.72 18.58
N LEU A 17 -1.69 47.67 19.54
CA LEU A 17 -1.92 46.50 20.40
C LEU A 17 -2.77 45.42 19.70
N CYS A 18 -3.71 45.79 18.81
CA CYS A 18 -4.49 44.84 18.02
C CYS A 18 -3.77 44.32 16.77
N SER A 19 -2.74 45.01 16.27
CA SER A 19 -1.86 44.48 15.20
C SER A 19 -0.71 43.61 15.74
N ALA A 20 -0.56 43.52 17.07
CA ALA A 20 0.42 42.64 17.72
C ALA A 20 -0.14 41.25 18.10
N THR A 21 -1.41 40.95 17.82
CA THR A 21 -2.03 39.65 18.16
C THR A 21 -2.79 39.03 16.98
N SER A 22 -2.19 39.03 15.80
CA SER A 22 -2.62 38.17 14.68
C SER A 22 -1.44 37.67 13.85
N HIS A 23 -0.28 37.46 14.47
CA HIS A 23 0.59 36.39 13.99
C HIS A 23 -0.10 35.12 14.46
N GLY A 24 -0.82 34.47 13.56
CA GLY A 24 -1.17 33.08 13.75
C GLY A 24 0.09 32.39 14.25
N ALA A 25 -0.02 31.68 15.37
CA ALA A 25 1.02 30.76 15.76
C ALA A 25 1.12 29.75 14.61
N HIS A 26 2.00 30.02 13.64
CA HIS A 26 2.81 28.97 13.10
C HIS A 26 3.45 28.35 14.32
N VAL A 27 2.87 27.24 14.78
CA VAL A 27 3.59 26.28 15.59
C VAL A 27 4.86 26.06 14.79
N ALA A 28 5.97 26.61 15.26
CA ALA A 28 7.25 26.35 14.67
C ALA A 28 7.35 24.83 14.62
N ALA A 29 7.44 24.27 13.41
CA ALA A 29 7.84 22.89 13.26
C ALA A 29 9.06 22.72 14.16
N SER A 30 9.06 21.69 15.02
CA SER A 30 10.31 21.31 15.66
C SER A 30 11.30 21.09 14.52
N ASP A 31 12.27 22.00 14.38
CA ASP A 31 13.30 21.91 13.34
C ASP A 31 14.18 20.72 13.71
N PHE A 32 13.69 19.52 13.39
CA PHE A 32 14.46 18.30 13.45
C PHE A 32 15.69 18.52 12.57
N PRO A 33 16.90 18.14 13.01
CA PRO A 33 18.06 18.24 12.14
C PRO A 33 17.93 17.19 11.03
N VAL A 34 17.31 17.57 9.92
CA VAL A 34 16.92 16.71 8.77
C VAL A 34 18.10 15.99 8.10
N ASP A 35 19.33 16.33 8.48
CA ASP A 35 20.54 15.63 8.05
C ASP A 35 20.90 14.40 8.91
N ARG A 36 20.27 14.22 10.08
CA ARG A 36 20.56 13.10 11.01
C ARG A 36 20.08 11.77 10.49
N ILE A 37 18.89 11.72 9.91
CA ILE A 37 18.26 10.49 9.41
C ILE A 37 18.04 10.64 7.92
N LYS A 38 18.62 9.72 7.15
CA LYS A 38 18.48 9.64 5.70
C LYS A 38 17.76 8.37 5.26
N HIS A 39 17.63 7.39 6.16
CA HIS A 39 16.99 6.11 5.87
C HIS A 39 15.96 5.79 6.94
N VAL A 40 14.70 5.65 6.54
CA VAL A 40 13.66 5.04 7.38
C VAL A 40 13.39 3.65 6.85
N VAL A 41 13.68 2.63 7.66
CA VAL A 41 13.45 1.22 7.34
C VAL A 41 12.36 0.70 8.25
N VAL A 42 11.31 0.11 7.69
CA VAL A 42 10.18 -0.41 8.46
C VAL A 42 10.05 -1.91 8.24
N LEU A 43 10.13 -2.69 9.31
CA LEU A 43 9.73 -4.09 9.33
C LEU A 43 8.35 -4.17 9.98
N MET A 44 7.39 -4.73 9.25
CA MET A 44 6.04 -4.96 9.73
C MET A 44 5.72 -6.46 9.80
N LEU A 45 5.53 -6.95 11.00
CA LEU A 45 5.13 -8.32 11.31
C LEU A 45 3.60 -8.43 11.49
N GLU A 46 3.13 -9.64 11.73
CA GLU A 46 1.74 -10.11 11.85
C GLU A 46 1.48 -10.73 13.23
N ASN A 47 0.24 -11.06 13.51
CA ASN A 47 -0.63 -10.12 14.23
C ASN A 47 -0.50 -10.34 15.74
N ARG A 48 -0.04 -9.34 16.50
CA ARG A 48 0.26 -9.47 17.93
C ARG A 48 -0.14 -8.21 18.69
N ALA A 49 -0.97 -8.35 19.70
CA ALA A 49 -1.30 -7.27 20.63
C ALA A 49 -0.07 -6.86 21.46
N PHE A 50 -0.01 -5.60 21.88
CA PHE A 50 1.11 -5.12 22.70
C PHE A 50 1.29 -5.98 23.96
N ASP A 51 0.23 -6.22 24.73
CA ASP A 51 0.31 -7.01 25.96
C ASP A 51 0.68 -8.48 25.72
N HIS A 52 0.42 -9.02 24.52
CA HIS A 52 0.78 -10.39 24.18
C HIS A 52 2.30 -10.57 24.11
N PHE A 53 3.06 -9.58 23.65
CA PHE A 53 4.54 -9.64 23.61
C PHE A 53 5.21 -8.91 24.76
N PHE A 54 4.69 -7.74 25.14
CA PHE A 54 5.33 -6.80 26.06
C PHE A 54 4.53 -6.55 27.33
N GLY A 55 3.40 -7.21 27.54
CA GLY A 55 2.58 -7.02 28.74
C GLY A 55 3.34 -7.31 30.04
N LYS A 56 4.37 -8.16 29.99
CA LYS A 56 5.26 -8.44 31.14
C LYS A 56 6.63 -7.77 31.05
N PHE A 57 6.86 -6.92 30.06
CA PHE A 57 8.12 -6.21 29.91
C PHE A 57 8.25 -5.11 30.99
N PRO A 58 9.42 -4.92 31.62
CA PRO A 58 9.57 -3.93 32.69
C PRO A 58 9.40 -2.49 32.21
N GLY A 59 8.68 -1.67 32.97
CA GLY A 59 8.62 -0.21 32.78
C GLY A 59 7.57 0.28 31.78
N VAL A 60 6.93 -0.61 31.03
CA VAL A 60 5.81 -0.25 30.14
C VAL A 60 4.50 -0.21 30.90
N ASN A 61 3.50 0.46 30.32
CA ASN A 61 2.10 0.30 30.67
C ASN A 61 1.63 -1.12 30.30
N GLY A 62 1.96 -2.10 31.14
CA GLY A 62 1.72 -3.53 30.93
C GLY A 62 0.84 -4.16 32.00
N LEU A 63 0.81 -5.50 32.00
CA LEU A 63 -0.05 -6.35 32.81
C LEU A 63 0.50 -6.57 34.22
N SER A 64 -0.35 -6.35 35.22
CA SER A 64 -0.08 -6.70 36.63
C SER A 64 -0.08 -8.21 36.87
N GLY A 65 -0.78 -9.00 36.05
CA GLY A 65 -0.99 -10.44 36.23
C GLY A 65 -2.31 -10.79 36.92
N PHE A 66 -3.13 -9.80 37.26
CA PHE A 66 -4.45 -9.99 37.85
C PHE A 66 -5.58 -9.64 36.88
N GLU A 67 -5.25 -9.15 35.69
CA GLU A 67 -6.21 -8.90 34.62
C GLU A 67 -6.89 -10.21 34.22
N PHE A 68 -8.19 -10.14 33.94
CA PHE A 68 -8.97 -11.29 33.51
C PHE A 68 -10.11 -10.88 32.60
N ASN A 69 -10.63 -11.84 31.85
CA ASN A 69 -11.91 -11.75 31.16
C ASN A 69 -12.86 -12.82 31.72
N LEU A 70 -14.16 -12.52 31.70
CA LEU A 70 -15.17 -13.53 32.05
C LEU A 70 -15.43 -14.41 30.83
N LEU A 71 -15.65 -15.71 31.04
CA LEU A 71 -16.09 -16.62 29.98
C LEU A 71 -17.42 -16.13 29.37
N ASN A 72 -18.34 -15.66 30.22
CA ASN A 72 -19.57 -14.99 29.80
C ASN A 72 -19.68 -13.63 30.50
N VAL A 73 -19.47 -12.54 29.75
CA VAL A 73 -19.48 -11.16 30.26
C VAL A 73 -20.82 -10.77 30.86
N SER A 74 -21.93 -11.34 30.38
CA SER A 74 -23.28 -11.06 30.90
C SER A 74 -23.58 -11.73 32.25
N ASN A 75 -22.70 -12.63 32.73
CA ASN A 75 -22.86 -13.32 34.00
C ASN A 75 -21.66 -13.00 34.93
N SER A 76 -21.88 -12.16 35.95
CA SER A 76 -20.83 -11.77 36.88
C SER A 76 -20.26 -12.91 37.75
N ALA A 77 -20.96 -14.04 37.82
CA ALA A 77 -20.50 -15.26 38.48
C ALA A 77 -19.79 -16.23 37.51
N SER A 78 -19.62 -15.85 36.25
CA SER A 78 -18.91 -16.67 35.25
C SER A 78 -17.44 -16.86 35.62
N GLU A 79 -16.85 -17.92 35.08
CA GLU A 79 -15.44 -18.23 35.25
C GLU A 79 -14.56 -17.05 34.79
N ARG A 80 -13.48 -16.81 35.53
CA ARG A 80 -12.47 -15.80 35.21
C ARG A 80 -11.28 -16.49 34.55
N ILE A 81 -10.95 -16.05 33.34
CA ILE A 81 -9.75 -16.46 32.63
C ILE A 81 -8.74 -15.34 32.79
N TYR A 82 -7.69 -15.60 33.56
CA TYR A 82 -6.65 -14.63 33.87
C TYR A 82 -5.59 -14.58 32.77
N VAL A 83 -4.92 -13.43 32.67
CA VAL A 83 -3.71 -13.34 31.86
C VAL A 83 -2.61 -14.25 32.39
N SER A 84 -1.79 -14.78 31.48
CA SER A 84 -0.60 -15.58 31.81
C SER A 84 0.59 -15.19 30.92
N SER A 85 1.76 -15.74 31.20
CA SER A 85 3.02 -15.40 30.52
C SER A 85 3.68 -16.60 29.83
N ASP A 86 2.89 -17.63 29.55
CA ASP A 86 3.32 -18.94 29.04
C ASP A 86 2.82 -19.22 27.61
N ALA A 87 2.51 -18.18 26.82
CA ALA A 87 2.06 -18.32 25.44
C ALA A 87 2.95 -19.28 24.63
N PRO A 88 2.37 -20.18 23.82
CA PRO A 88 3.15 -21.08 22.97
C PRO A 88 3.80 -20.31 21.82
N TYR A 89 4.99 -20.73 21.38
CA TYR A 89 5.66 -20.08 20.25
C TYR A 89 4.86 -20.19 18.93
N ALA A 90 4.24 -21.34 18.69
CA ALA A 90 3.24 -21.53 17.64
C ALA A 90 1.85 -21.65 18.28
N ASN A 91 0.96 -20.72 17.98
CA ASN A 91 -0.39 -20.76 18.53
C ASN A 91 -1.21 -21.90 17.91
N GLN A 92 -2.23 -22.39 18.60
CA GLN A 92 -3.04 -23.50 18.05
C GLN A 92 -4.09 -23.03 17.03
N CYS A 93 -4.47 -21.77 17.10
CA CYS A 93 -5.40 -21.13 16.19
C CYS A 93 -5.09 -19.64 16.07
N ASP A 94 -5.85 -18.99 15.21
CA ASP A 94 -5.81 -17.57 14.93
C ASP A 94 -7.04 -16.90 15.56
N PRO A 95 -6.88 -16.15 16.67
CA PRO A 95 -8.01 -15.49 17.32
C PRO A 95 -8.69 -14.50 16.37
N ASP A 96 -10.01 -14.43 16.40
CA ASP A 96 -10.78 -13.62 15.45
C ASP A 96 -10.49 -12.12 15.62
N HIS A 97 -9.92 -11.52 14.60
CA HIS A 97 -9.45 -10.13 14.58
C HIS A 97 -10.12 -9.30 13.45
N SER A 98 -11.25 -9.81 12.93
CA SER A 98 -12.13 -9.06 12.04
C SER A 98 -12.66 -7.78 12.70
N LEU A 99 -13.15 -6.83 11.89
CA LEU A 99 -13.70 -5.59 12.43
C LEU A 99 -14.87 -5.82 13.41
N PRO A 100 -15.86 -6.69 13.13
CA PRO A 100 -16.94 -6.99 14.07
C PRO A 100 -16.44 -7.65 15.36
N ALA A 101 -15.52 -8.61 15.27
CA ALA A 101 -14.99 -9.32 16.43
C ALA A 101 -14.18 -8.39 17.33
N THR A 102 -13.28 -7.61 16.74
CA THR A 102 -12.48 -6.61 17.46
C THR A 102 -13.38 -5.59 18.17
N THR A 103 -14.47 -5.16 17.51
CA THR A 103 -15.48 -4.30 18.12
C THR A 103 -16.17 -4.95 19.32
N TYR A 104 -16.53 -6.23 19.18
CA TYR A 104 -17.10 -7.02 20.27
C TYR A 104 -16.13 -7.11 21.46
N LYS A 105 -14.85 -7.39 21.21
CA LYS A 105 -13.78 -7.52 22.22
C LYS A 105 -13.58 -6.22 23.00
N ILE A 106 -13.54 -5.09 22.30
CA ILE A 106 -13.32 -3.76 22.89
C ILE A 106 -14.53 -3.31 23.73
N PHE A 107 -15.76 -3.43 23.23
CA PHE A 107 -16.94 -2.79 23.85
C PHE A 107 -17.87 -3.75 24.61
N GLY A 108 -17.66 -5.05 24.44
CA GLY A 108 -18.51 -6.10 24.98
C GLY A 108 -19.85 -6.28 24.24
N PRO A 109 -20.58 -7.37 24.54
CA PRO A 109 -21.77 -7.78 23.80
C PRO A 109 -22.86 -6.71 23.72
N ALA A 110 -23.15 -6.03 24.84
CA ALA A 110 -24.27 -5.11 24.92
C ALA A 110 -24.12 -3.89 23.99
N GLN A 111 -22.92 -3.30 23.94
CA GLN A 111 -22.65 -2.15 23.08
C GLN A 111 -22.44 -2.59 21.63
N ALA A 112 -21.74 -3.70 21.38
CA ALA A 112 -21.53 -4.23 20.04
C ALA A 112 -22.85 -4.57 19.32
N GLN A 113 -23.81 -5.16 20.04
CA GLN A 113 -25.13 -5.49 19.48
C GLN A 113 -26.00 -4.26 19.17
N THR A 114 -25.87 -3.18 19.95
CA THR A 114 -26.67 -1.96 19.76
C THR A 114 -26.02 -0.95 18.82
N GLY A 115 -24.72 -1.10 18.55
CA GLY A 115 -23.90 -0.10 17.84
C GLY A 115 -23.60 1.15 18.66
N ASN A 116 -24.02 1.21 19.92
CA ASN A 116 -23.79 2.37 20.80
C ASN A 116 -22.42 2.25 21.51
N LEU A 117 -21.35 2.43 20.74
CA LEU A 117 -19.96 2.21 21.16
C LEU A 117 -19.40 3.45 21.91
N THR A 118 -19.71 3.58 23.19
CA THR A 118 -19.35 4.78 23.98
C THR A 118 -18.27 4.54 25.03
N THR A 119 -18.24 3.34 25.62
CA THR A 119 -17.32 3.02 26.72
C THR A 119 -16.61 1.70 26.43
N PRO A 120 -15.35 1.70 25.99
CA PRO A 120 -14.58 0.47 25.84
C PRO A 120 -14.40 -0.21 27.21
N SER A 121 -14.62 -1.52 27.26
CA SER A 121 -14.50 -2.35 28.46
C SER A 121 -13.30 -3.30 28.43
N MET A 122 -12.77 -3.60 27.24
CA MET A 122 -11.67 -4.55 27.01
C MET A 122 -11.91 -5.91 27.70
N SER A 123 -13.16 -6.39 27.70
CA SER A 123 -13.57 -7.46 28.63
C SER A 123 -14.14 -8.71 27.95
N ALA A 124 -14.22 -8.74 26.62
CA ALA A 124 -14.96 -9.76 25.88
C ALA A 124 -14.12 -10.61 24.92
N PHE A 125 -12.81 -10.66 25.14
CA PHE A 125 -11.86 -11.45 24.33
C PHE A 125 -12.16 -12.94 24.42
N VAL A 126 -12.24 -13.47 25.63
CA VAL A 126 -12.57 -14.88 25.89
C VAL A 126 -13.95 -15.23 25.37
N GLN A 127 -14.94 -14.37 25.62
CA GLN A 127 -16.32 -14.64 25.18
C GLN A 127 -16.42 -14.66 23.64
N GLN A 128 -15.67 -13.82 22.93
CA GLN A 128 -15.65 -13.82 21.48
C GLN A 128 -15.10 -15.13 20.91
N GLU A 129 -13.98 -15.64 21.44
CA GLU A 129 -13.44 -16.93 20.99
C GLU A 129 -14.38 -18.09 21.38
N TRP A 130 -14.97 -18.03 22.58
CA TRP A 130 -15.95 -19.02 23.02
C TRP A 130 -17.20 -19.06 22.12
N LEU A 131 -17.62 -17.90 21.59
CA LEU A 131 -18.70 -17.79 20.60
C LEU A 131 -18.32 -18.45 19.27
N GLN A 132 -17.11 -18.20 18.77
CA GLN A 132 -16.59 -18.78 17.53
C GLN A 132 -16.55 -20.31 17.59
N ASP A 133 -16.21 -20.86 18.75
CA ASP A 133 -16.18 -22.31 19.00
C ASP A 133 -17.55 -22.93 19.31
N GLY A 134 -18.66 -22.22 19.04
CA GLY A 134 -20.01 -22.71 19.28
C GLY A 134 -20.30 -22.98 20.76
N PHE A 135 -19.72 -22.18 21.65
CA PHE A 135 -19.77 -22.29 23.11
C PHE A 135 -19.10 -23.55 23.68
N ASN A 136 -18.10 -24.09 23.01
CA ASN A 136 -17.32 -25.20 23.55
C ASN A 136 -16.32 -24.71 24.61
N SER A 137 -16.52 -25.11 25.87
CA SER A 137 -15.65 -24.78 27.01
C SER A 137 -14.42 -25.69 27.15
N SER A 138 -14.28 -26.72 26.30
CA SER A 138 -13.10 -27.58 26.26
C SER A 138 -11.94 -26.97 25.46
N VAL A 139 -12.13 -25.76 24.91
CA VAL A 139 -11.17 -25.09 24.05
C VAL A 139 -10.40 -24.05 24.86
N ASN A 140 -9.11 -23.91 24.58
CA ASN A 140 -8.24 -22.94 25.27
C ASN A 140 -8.43 -21.49 24.75
N PHE A 141 -9.59 -21.19 24.15
CA PHE A 141 -9.97 -19.86 23.65
C PHE A 141 -8.87 -19.19 22.80
N CYS A 142 -8.25 -19.96 21.90
CA CYS A 142 -7.10 -19.55 21.10
C CYS A 142 -5.94 -18.89 21.85
N ASN A 143 -5.76 -19.22 23.13
CA ASN A 143 -4.77 -18.60 24.02
C ASN A 143 -4.91 -17.07 24.09
N VAL A 144 -6.11 -16.53 23.88
CA VAL A 144 -6.34 -15.09 23.69
C VAL A 144 -5.86 -14.24 24.87
N MET A 145 -5.85 -14.80 26.09
CA MET A 145 -5.39 -14.14 27.32
C MET A 145 -3.91 -14.40 27.66
N GLN A 146 -3.22 -15.27 26.94
CA GLN A 146 -1.82 -15.60 27.24
C GLN A 146 -0.89 -14.60 26.54
N GLY A 147 0.20 -14.21 27.19
CA GLY A 147 1.30 -13.47 26.58
C GLY A 147 2.65 -14.16 26.82
N PHE A 148 3.72 -13.55 26.35
CA PHE A 148 5.09 -14.03 26.54
C PHE A 148 5.76 -13.36 27.74
N ALA A 149 6.55 -14.13 28.48
CA ALA A 149 7.56 -13.59 29.37
C ALA A 149 8.73 -13.00 28.55
N PRO A 150 9.35 -11.88 28.97
CA PRO A 150 10.41 -11.22 28.18
C PRO A 150 11.61 -12.13 27.84
N ASP A 151 11.96 -13.07 28.71
CA ASP A 151 13.06 -14.01 28.49
C ASP A 151 12.76 -15.08 27.42
N ARG A 152 11.49 -15.24 27.03
CA ARG A 152 11.08 -16.11 25.93
C ARG A 152 11.15 -15.44 24.56
N LEU A 153 11.18 -14.12 24.51
CA LEU A 153 11.37 -13.34 23.28
C LEU A 153 12.67 -12.52 23.38
N PRO A 154 13.84 -13.19 23.47
CA PRO A 154 15.10 -12.55 23.84
C PRO A 154 15.60 -11.50 22.83
N VAL A 155 15.29 -11.63 21.54
CA VAL A 155 15.70 -10.68 20.49
C VAL A 155 14.88 -9.40 20.60
N ILE A 156 13.56 -9.48 20.53
CA ILE A 156 12.71 -8.29 20.57
C ILE A 156 12.75 -7.61 21.95
N SER A 157 12.91 -8.38 23.04
CA SER A 157 13.13 -7.84 24.39
C SER A 157 14.48 -7.14 24.53
N ALA A 158 15.52 -7.62 23.86
CA ALA A 158 16.80 -6.92 23.80
C ALA A 158 16.68 -5.60 23.04
N LEU A 159 15.96 -5.57 21.91
CA LEU A 159 15.69 -4.32 21.20
C LEU A 159 14.93 -3.33 22.07
N ALA A 160 13.88 -3.76 22.77
CA ALA A 160 13.11 -2.91 23.68
C ALA A 160 13.98 -2.37 24.84
N SER A 161 14.89 -3.19 25.37
CA SER A 161 15.82 -2.79 26.45
C SER A 161 16.92 -1.84 25.96
N GLU A 162 17.31 -1.93 24.69
CA GLU A 162 18.44 -1.18 24.14
C GLU A 162 18.03 0.10 23.43
N PHE A 163 16.77 0.23 23.01
CA PHE A 163 16.26 1.38 22.26
C PHE A 163 14.96 1.92 22.88
N ALA A 164 13.99 2.38 22.07
CA ALA A 164 12.73 2.89 22.57
C ALA A 164 11.57 1.97 22.20
N ILE A 165 10.85 1.48 23.21
CA ILE A 165 9.56 0.80 23.03
C ILE A 165 8.42 1.82 23.14
N MET A 166 7.44 1.72 22.26
CA MET A 166 6.24 2.55 22.30
C MET A 166 5.08 1.76 22.90
N ASP A 167 4.65 2.12 24.11
CA ASP A 167 3.58 1.41 24.85
C ASP A 167 2.20 2.05 24.69
N HIS A 168 2.09 3.02 23.77
CA HIS A 168 0.88 3.76 23.44
C HIS A 168 0.77 3.99 21.92
N PHE A 169 1.06 2.93 21.14
CA PHE A 169 0.97 2.91 19.68
C PHE A 169 -0.14 1.94 19.24
N PHE A 170 -1.05 2.39 18.39
CA PHE A 170 -2.27 1.64 18.05
C PHE A 170 -2.33 1.25 16.57
N ALA A 171 -3.01 0.16 16.26
CA ALA A 171 -3.44 -0.11 14.89
C ALA A 171 -4.35 1.04 14.40
N SER A 172 -4.26 1.41 13.12
CA SER A 172 -5.02 2.55 12.58
C SER A 172 -6.52 2.28 12.50
N VAL A 173 -6.92 1.02 12.40
CA VAL A 173 -8.31 0.57 12.48
C VAL A 173 -8.44 -0.69 13.34
N PRO A 174 -9.60 -0.91 14.01
CA PRO A 174 -9.89 -2.09 14.80
C PRO A 174 -10.26 -3.28 13.90
N GLY A 175 -9.41 -3.63 12.95
CA GLY A 175 -9.64 -4.69 11.96
C GLY A 175 -8.34 -5.36 11.54
N PRO A 176 -8.38 -6.22 10.52
CA PRO A 176 -7.31 -7.14 10.18
C PRO A 176 -6.20 -6.49 9.34
N THR A 177 -5.34 -7.33 8.79
CA THR A 177 -4.08 -7.02 8.10
C THR A 177 -4.15 -5.97 6.99
N TRP A 178 -4.93 -6.19 5.93
CA TRP A 178 -4.84 -5.33 4.74
C TRP A 178 -5.26 -3.87 4.99
N PRO A 179 -6.36 -3.57 5.72
CA PRO A 179 -6.68 -2.21 6.08
C PRO A 179 -5.53 -1.50 6.80
N ASN A 180 -4.92 -2.14 7.80
CA ASN A 180 -3.85 -1.54 8.59
C ASN A 180 -2.56 -1.34 7.79
N ARG A 181 -2.16 -2.31 6.97
CA ARG A 181 -1.03 -2.16 6.02
C ARG A 181 -1.27 -1.03 5.01
N ALA A 182 -2.51 -0.88 4.52
CA ALA A 182 -2.89 0.25 3.65
C ALA A 182 -2.83 1.59 4.40
N PHE A 183 -3.24 1.66 5.67
CA PHE A 183 -3.04 2.87 6.48
C PHE A 183 -1.56 3.21 6.65
N MET A 184 -0.69 2.22 6.89
CA MET A 184 0.75 2.48 7.00
C MET A 184 1.32 3.10 5.71
N LEU A 185 0.97 2.53 4.55
CA LEU A 185 1.57 2.92 3.27
C LEU A 185 0.86 4.07 2.55
N ALA A 186 -0.44 4.28 2.78
CA ALA A 186 -1.28 5.24 2.06
C ALA A 186 -2.10 6.16 2.97
N ALA A 187 -2.02 5.98 4.30
CA ALA A 187 -2.81 6.70 5.30
C ALA A 187 -4.34 6.64 5.11
N THR A 188 -4.80 5.64 4.36
CA THR A 188 -6.20 5.23 4.19
C THR A 188 -6.22 3.78 3.74
N SER A 189 -7.31 3.08 4.04
CA SER A 189 -7.62 1.78 3.47
C SER A 189 -8.52 1.87 2.22
N SER A 190 -8.80 3.08 1.72
CA SER A 190 -9.77 3.33 0.64
C SER A 190 -11.18 2.79 0.94
N GLY A 191 -11.56 2.74 2.22
CA GLY A 191 -12.82 2.16 2.67
C GLY A 191 -12.75 0.66 2.98
N LEU A 192 -11.62 -0.01 2.75
CA LEU A 192 -11.46 -1.43 3.07
C LEU A 192 -11.49 -1.67 4.58
N THR A 193 -12.23 -2.70 5.00
CA THR A 193 -12.38 -3.12 6.41
C THR A 193 -11.93 -4.55 6.68
N GLU A 194 -11.63 -5.33 5.64
CA GLU A 194 -11.30 -6.75 5.74
C GLU A 194 -10.10 -7.15 4.86
N THR A 195 -9.45 -8.25 5.21
CA THR A 195 -8.39 -8.87 4.40
C THR A 195 -9.00 -9.73 3.28
N GLY A 196 -8.31 -9.84 2.14
CA GLY A 196 -8.76 -10.67 1.01
C GLY A 196 -9.90 -10.08 0.18
N VAL A 197 -10.44 -8.92 0.56
CA VAL A 197 -11.49 -8.22 -0.18
C VAL A 197 -10.88 -7.17 -1.10
N TRP A 198 -11.21 -7.25 -2.39
CA TRP A 198 -10.71 -6.33 -3.41
C TRP A 198 -11.45 -5.00 -3.40
N TYR A 199 -10.82 -3.97 -3.97
CA TYR A 199 -11.40 -2.64 -4.02
C TYR A 199 -12.77 -2.65 -4.71
N GLN A 200 -13.81 -2.22 -3.99
CA GLN A 200 -15.21 -2.24 -4.43
C GLN A 200 -15.70 -3.63 -4.90
N ASN A 201 -15.19 -4.71 -4.30
CA ASN A 201 -15.43 -6.09 -4.73
C ASN A 201 -15.07 -6.36 -6.20
N SER A 202 -14.21 -5.52 -6.79
CA SER A 202 -13.70 -5.70 -8.14
C SER A 202 -12.25 -6.13 -8.07
N THR A 203 -12.02 -7.32 -8.57
CA THR A 203 -10.73 -7.97 -8.55
C THR A 203 -9.72 -7.28 -9.48
N ASP A 204 -10.19 -6.56 -10.51
CA ASP A 204 -9.35 -5.79 -11.43
C ASP A 204 -8.92 -4.42 -10.90
N LEU A 205 -9.52 -3.95 -9.80
CA LEU A 205 -9.22 -2.65 -9.22
C LEU A 205 -8.20 -2.77 -8.09
N LEU A 206 -7.15 -1.97 -8.19
CA LEU A 206 -6.24 -1.69 -7.08
C LEU A 206 -6.82 -0.56 -6.22
N LEU A 207 -6.34 -0.44 -4.98
CA LEU A 207 -6.67 0.74 -4.18
C LEU A 207 -6.11 1.98 -4.89
N PRO A 208 -6.94 3.00 -5.16
CA PRO A 208 -6.55 4.18 -5.92
C PRO A 208 -5.70 5.17 -5.10
N SER A 209 -5.39 4.83 -3.86
CA SER A 209 -4.71 5.72 -2.93
C SER A 209 -3.26 5.92 -3.32
N LYS A 210 -2.86 7.19 -3.34
CA LYS A 210 -1.45 7.57 -3.33
C LYS A 210 -0.77 7.03 -2.07
N THR A 211 0.47 6.59 -2.21
CA THR A 211 1.28 5.99 -1.15
C THR A 211 2.48 6.87 -0.78
N ILE A 212 3.13 6.55 0.34
CA ILE A 212 4.42 7.15 0.70
C ILE A 212 5.49 6.90 -0.37
N TYR A 213 5.43 5.75 -1.06
CA TYR A 213 6.32 5.47 -2.19
C TYR A 213 6.18 6.49 -3.30
N ASP A 214 4.94 6.87 -3.62
CA ASP A 214 4.66 7.91 -4.63
C ASP A 214 5.19 9.27 -4.16
N GLN A 215 5.05 9.61 -2.88
CA GLN A 215 5.64 10.84 -2.34
C GLN A 215 7.17 10.85 -2.46
N VAL A 216 7.83 9.73 -2.13
CA VAL A 216 9.29 9.60 -2.25
C VAL A 216 9.71 9.71 -3.72
N SER A 217 9.05 9.00 -4.63
CA SER A 217 9.36 9.04 -6.06
C SER A 217 9.14 10.42 -6.68
N GLU A 218 8.02 11.07 -6.40
CA GLU A 218 7.72 12.41 -6.92
C GLU A 218 8.70 13.48 -6.41
N ALA A 219 9.20 13.30 -5.19
CA ALA A 219 10.22 14.18 -4.63
C ALA A 219 11.65 13.85 -5.11
N GLY A 220 11.82 12.86 -5.99
CA GLY A 220 13.11 12.44 -6.53
C GLY A 220 13.94 11.55 -5.60
N GLY A 221 13.34 11.01 -4.54
CA GLY A 221 13.95 10.07 -3.61
C GLY A 221 13.90 8.62 -4.10
N LYS A 222 14.52 7.74 -3.31
CA LYS A 222 14.58 6.31 -3.56
C LYS A 222 13.79 5.58 -2.49
N TRP A 223 12.97 4.63 -2.93
CA TRP A 223 12.31 3.68 -2.05
C TRP A 223 12.54 2.24 -2.47
N ARG A 224 12.40 1.33 -1.51
CA ARG A 224 12.38 -0.12 -1.72
C ARG A 224 11.28 -0.79 -0.91
N HIS A 225 10.72 -1.84 -1.49
CA HIS A 225 9.84 -2.79 -0.82
C HIS A 225 10.52 -4.15 -0.86
N TYR A 226 11.11 -4.57 0.25
CA TYR A 226 11.76 -5.85 0.36
C TYR A 226 10.76 -6.94 0.76
N TYR A 227 10.91 -8.14 0.23
CA TYR A 227 10.03 -9.27 0.54
C TYR A 227 10.81 -10.59 0.69
N ASN A 228 10.38 -11.48 1.59
CA ASN A 228 10.98 -12.81 1.70
C ASN A 228 10.50 -13.77 0.61
N ASP A 229 9.20 -14.01 0.52
CA ASP A 229 8.56 -14.90 -0.45
C ASP A 229 7.84 -14.12 -1.55
N THR A 230 7.03 -13.13 -1.17
CA THR A 230 6.31 -12.28 -2.12
C THR A 230 5.95 -10.93 -1.51
N PRO A 231 5.81 -9.83 -2.28
CA PRO A 231 5.13 -8.64 -1.78
C PRO A 231 3.64 -8.93 -1.50
N TRP A 232 3.13 -8.46 -0.37
CA TRP A 232 1.74 -8.73 0.05
C TRP A 232 0.80 -7.63 -0.44
N GLU A 233 1.33 -6.42 -0.60
CA GLU A 233 0.60 -5.20 -0.92
C GLU A 233 0.43 -5.00 -2.43
N LEU A 234 0.30 -6.09 -3.20
CA LEU A 234 -0.01 -6.04 -4.64
C LEU A 234 -1.38 -5.43 -4.95
N PHE A 235 -2.19 -5.16 -3.93
CA PHE A 235 -3.41 -4.36 -4.03
C PHE A 235 -3.13 -2.83 -4.11
N LEU A 236 -1.88 -2.38 -3.91
CA LEU A 236 -1.44 -0.99 -4.13
C LEU A 236 -0.75 -0.85 -5.49
N GLU A 237 -1.10 0.19 -6.23
CA GLU A 237 -0.55 0.46 -7.57
C GLU A 237 0.98 0.61 -7.55
N SER A 238 1.49 1.37 -6.57
CA SER A 238 2.92 1.64 -6.41
C SER A 238 3.75 0.37 -6.23
N VAL A 239 3.20 -0.67 -5.60
CA VAL A 239 3.86 -1.98 -5.44
C VAL A 239 3.62 -2.86 -6.67
N ALA A 240 2.36 -2.94 -7.13
CA ALA A 240 1.97 -3.83 -8.21
C ALA A 240 2.67 -3.52 -9.54
N PHE A 241 2.96 -2.25 -9.82
CA PHE A 241 3.46 -1.84 -11.13
C PHE A 241 4.89 -1.33 -11.14
N ASN A 242 5.62 -1.32 -10.02
CA ASN A 242 7.02 -0.89 -9.94
C ASN A 242 7.97 -2.03 -9.52
N PRO A 243 8.08 -3.11 -10.30
CA PRO A 243 8.91 -4.26 -9.95
C PRO A 243 10.41 -3.96 -9.83
N ASP A 244 10.88 -2.79 -10.28
CA ASP A 244 12.26 -2.34 -10.08
C ASP A 244 12.56 -1.90 -8.65
N HIS A 245 11.53 -1.58 -7.87
CA HIS A 245 11.62 -1.14 -6.48
C HIS A 245 11.24 -2.24 -5.47
N VAL A 246 10.60 -3.31 -5.95
CA VAL A 246 10.15 -4.44 -5.14
C VAL A 246 11.14 -5.59 -5.28
N ARG A 247 11.89 -5.88 -4.21
CA ARG A 247 13.11 -6.73 -4.24
C ARG A 247 13.07 -7.85 -3.21
N PRO A 248 13.71 -9.00 -3.48
CA PRO A 248 13.91 -10.02 -2.44
C PRO A 248 14.68 -9.44 -1.24
N VAL A 249 14.39 -9.92 -0.03
CA VAL A 249 15.08 -9.47 1.19
C VAL A 249 16.58 -9.69 1.13
N THR A 250 17.05 -10.64 0.31
CA THR A 250 18.49 -10.87 0.15
C THR A 250 19.22 -9.64 -0.39
N GLU A 251 18.53 -8.80 -1.18
CA GLU A 251 19.08 -7.53 -1.67
C GLU A 251 19.15 -6.46 -0.55
N LEU A 252 18.37 -6.57 0.54
CA LEU A 252 18.51 -5.67 1.70
C LEU A 252 19.88 -5.85 2.37
N TRP A 253 20.37 -7.09 2.46
CA TRP A 253 21.69 -7.39 3.04
C TRP A 253 22.79 -6.73 2.23
N ASP A 254 22.70 -6.82 0.91
CA ASP A 254 23.65 -6.21 -0.02
C ASP A 254 23.58 -4.68 0.04
N ASP A 255 22.37 -4.11 0.02
CA ASP A 255 22.16 -2.66 0.10
C ASP A 255 22.69 -2.11 1.44
N ALA A 256 22.42 -2.79 2.56
CA ALA A 256 22.93 -2.40 3.87
C ALA A 256 24.47 -2.48 3.93
N ALA A 257 25.07 -3.59 3.48
CA ALA A 257 26.51 -3.79 3.53
C ALA A 257 27.29 -2.84 2.60
N SER A 258 26.72 -2.48 1.45
CA SER A 258 27.35 -1.61 0.46
C SER A 258 27.08 -0.12 0.67
N GLY A 259 26.26 0.26 1.64
CA GLY A 259 25.90 1.65 1.90
C GLY A 259 24.95 2.23 0.85
N ASN A 260 24.02 1.42 0.35
CA ASN A 260 23.06 1.75 -0.70
C ASN A 260 21.60 1.73 -0.21
N LEU A 261 21.35 1.85 1.10
CA LEU A 261 19.99 1.91 1.64
C LEU A 261 19.18 3.05 0.98
N PRO A 262 17.89 2.82 0.66
CA PRO A 262 17.00 3.84 0.10
C PRO A 262 16.58 4.86 1.17
N ASP A 263 15.98 5.99 0.77
CA ASP A 263 15.43 6.97 1.71
C ASP A 263 14.32 6.34 2.58
N PHE A 264 13.47 5.52 1.96
CA PHE A 264 12.41 4.77 2.64
C PHE A 264 12.41 3.30 2.20
N ALA A 265 12.38 2.38 3.18
CA ALA A 265 12.26 0.95 2.95
C ALA A 265 11.12 0.35 3.78
N PHE A 266 10.38 -0.56 3.17
CA PHE A 266 9.42 -1.43 3.86
C PHE A 266 9.81 -2.88 3.63
N ILE A 267 9.67 -3.72 4.65
CA ILE A 267 10.10 -5.12 4.63
C ILE A 267 8.92 -6.02 4.99
N ASN A 268 8.59 -6.95 4.09
CA ASN A 268 7.65 -8.03 4.35
C ASN A 268 8.36 -9.29 4.83
N PRO A 269 7.82 -9.94 5.87
CA PRO A 269 8.22 -11.29 6.25
C PRO A 269 7.70 -12.34 5.24
N ARG A 270 8.05 -13.60 5.49
CA ARG A 270 7.59 -14.79 4.77
C ARG A 270 6.33 -15.32 5.44
N CYS A 271 5.22 -15.39 4.71
CA CYS A 271 4.01 -16.06 5.20
C CYS A 271 3.90 -17.52 4.74
N GLY A 272 4.62 -17.91 3.68
CA GLY A 272 4.55 -19.25 3.10
C GLY A 272 5.81 -20.05 3.35
N MET A 273 5.69 -21.23 3.97
CA MET A 273 6.80 -22.18 4.11
C MET A 273 7.37 -22.52 2.72
N ASN A 274 8.70 -22.52 2.58
CA ASN A 274 9.39 -22.95 1.37
C ASN A 274 10.08 -24.32 1.58
N THR A 275 9.46 -25.38 1.08
CA THR A 275 9.91 -26.78 1.26
C THR A 275 11.26 -27.05 0.62
N THR A 276 11.57 -26.37 -0.48
CA THR A 276 12.85 -26.50 -1.19
C THR A 276 14.03 -25.97 -0.38
N THR A 277 13.86 -24.83 0.31
CA THR A 277 14.91 -24.21 1.13
C THR A 277 14.86 -24.62 2.60
N GLY A 278 13.79 -25.28 3.02
CA GLY A 278 13.57 -25.67 4.41
C GLY A 278 13.27 -24.49 5.33
N LEU A 279 12.86 -23.34 4.79
CA LEU A 279 12.62 -22.11 5.53
C LEU A 279 11.13 -21.97 5.87
N GLY A 280 10.80 -21.83 7.16
CA GLY A 280 9.44 -21.62 7.68
C GLY A 280 8.97 -20.17 7.59
N SER A 281 7.70 -19.97 7.91
CA SER A 281 7.07 -18.65 7.97
C SER A 281 7.60 -17.88 9.18
N ASN A 282 7.91 -16.60 8.99
CA ASN A 282 8.64 -15.78 9.97
C ASN A 282 7.98 -14.41 10.20
N ASP A 283 6.69 -14.36 9.93
CA ASP A 283 5.85 -13.16 10.02
C ASP A 283 5.19 -12.97 11.39
N ASP A 284 5.29 -13.93 12.31
CA ASP A 284 4.61 -13.94 13.61
C ASP A 284 3.07 -14.09 13.59
N HIS A 285 2.41 -14.22 12.44
CA HIS A 285 0.97 -14.50 12.37
C HIS A 285 0.63 -15.82 13.09
N PRO A 286 -0.39 -15.90 13.95
CA PRO A 286 -0.90 -17.19 14.44
C PRO A 286 -1.42 -18.07 13.30
N ASP A 287 -0.91 -19.25 13.04
CA ASP A 287 -0.28 -20.20 13.94
C ASP A 287 1.25 -20.34 13.74
N HIS A 288 1.87 -19.46 12.97
CA HIS A 288 3.31 -19.44 12.71
C HIS A 288 4.13 -19.25 13.99
N ASP A 289 5.35 -19.78 13.93
CA ASP A 289 6.24 -19.91 15.08
C ASP A 289 7.02 -18.61 15.31
N VAL A 290 6.74 -17.92 16.41
CA VAL A 290 7.39 -16.62 16.68
C VAL A 290 8.89 -16.72 16.94
N ALA A 291 9.43 -17.93 17.14
CA ALA A 291 10.88 -18.12 17.18
C ALA A 291 11.55 -17.82 15.82
N LEU A 292 10.85 -18.06 14.71
CA LEU A 292 11.32 -17.72 13.37
C LEU A 292 11.24 -16.22 13.10
N GLY A 293 10.23 -15.52 13.62
CA GLY A 293 10.15 -14.06 13.60
C GLY A 293 11.23 -13.41 14.45
N GLU A 294 11.51 -13.92 15.65
CA GLU A 294 12.65 -13.49 16.48
C GLU A 294 13.98 -13.57 15.70
N GLN A 295 14.20 -14.66 14.96
CA GLN A 295 15.39 -14.78 14.11
C GLN A 295 15.37 -13.76 12.96
N PHE A 296 14.22 -13.50 12.35
CA PHE A 296 14.12 -12.53 11.27
C PHE A 296 14.35 -11.08 11.72
N ILE A 297 13.79 -10.70 12.87
CA ILE A 297 14.04 -9.41 13.52
C ILE A 297 15.55 -9.25 13.77
N LYS A 298 16.20 -10.30 14.27
CA LYS A 298 17.64 -10.33 14.49
C LYS A 298 18.42 -10.10 13.21
N ASP A 299 18.10 -10.83 12.14
CA ASP A 299 18.79 -10.73 10.85
C ASP A 299 18.68 -9.31 10.26
N VAL A 300 17.48 -8.72 10.31
CA VAL A 300 17.25 -7.34 9.86
C VAL A 300 18.04 -6.33 10.68
N TYR A 301 17.95 -6.41 12.02
CA TYR A 301 18.69 -5.51 12.89
C TYR A 301 20.20 -5.61 12.64
N GLU A 302 20.77 -6.81 12.60
CA GLU A 302 22.22 -7.00 12.48
C GLU A 302 22.76 -6.56 11.13
N ALA A 303 21.99 -6.74 10.04
CA ALA A 303 22.33 -6.18 8.74
C ALA A 303 22.38 -4.65 8.75
N LEU A 304 21.34 -4.00 9.29
CA LEU A 304 21.28 -2.54 9.40
C LEU A 304 22.37 -1.99 10.36
N ARG A 305 22.62 -2.69 11.46
CA ARG A 305 23.62 -2.33 12.46
C ARG A 305 25.05 -2.42 11.94
N ALA A 306 25.31 -3.35 11.02
CA ALA A 306 26.59 -3.51 10.35
C ALA A 306 26.80 -2.52 9.19
N SER A 307 25.74 -1.84 8.73
CA SER A 307 25.81 -0.89 7.63
C SER A 307 26.70 0.32 7.96
N PRO A 308 27.49 0.84 7.00
CA PRO A 308 28.16 2.13 7.17
C PRO A 308 27.17 3.29 7.35
N GLN A 309 25.89 3.10 7.02
CA GLN A 309 24.82 4.10 7.17
C GLN A 309 24.07 3.98 8.51
N TRP A 310 24.51 3.13 9.47
CA TRP A 310 23.84 2.93 10.77
C TRP A 310 23.48 4.24 11.50
N ASN A 311 24.39 5.22 11.50
CA ASN A 311 24.18 6.51 12.17
C ASN A 311 23.17 7.42 11.44
N GLU A 312 22.74 7.05 10.24
CA GLU A 312 21.78 7.78 9.40
C GLU A 312 20.45 7.03 9.26
N THR A 313 20.27 5.92 10.00
CA THR A 313 19.12 5.03 9.88
C THR A 313 18.22 5.10 11.11
N LEU A 314 16.92 5.19 10.85
CA LEU A 314 15.86 4.82 11.77
C LEU A 314 15.27 3.48 11.31
N PHE A 315 15.39 2.46 12.14
CA PHE A 315 14.67 1.21 11.97
C PHE A 315 13.41 1.21 12.86
N VAL A 316 12.25 1.04 12.25
CA VAL A 316 10.97 0.89 12.95
C VAL A 316 10.55 -0.57 12.84
N LEU A 317 10.50 -1.26 13.97
CA LEU A 317 9.86 -2.57 14.08
C LEU A 317 8.44 -2.36 14.56
N THR A 318 7.46 -2.85 13.82
CA THR A 318 6.04 -2.77 14.20
C THR A 318 5.27 -4.01 13.77
N PHE A 319 4.03 -4.09 14.20
CA PHE A 319 3.04 -5.04 13.71
C PHE A 319 1.97 -4.29 12.91
N ASP A 320 1.24 -5.00 12.07
CA ASP A 320 0.08 -4.48 11.35
C ASP A 320 -1.11 -4.26 12.32
N GLU A 321 -1.40 -5.26 13.16
CA GLU A 321 -2.54 -5.29 14.06
C GLU A 321 -2.32 -6.28 15.25
N HIS A 322 -3.30 -6.35 16.15
CA HIS A 322 -3.32 -7.06 17.43
C HIS A 322 -3.55 -8.59 17.41
N GLY A 323 -4.01 -9.18 16.29
CA GLY A 323 -4.22 -10.62 16.12
C GLY A 323 -5.31 -11.19 17.02
N GLY A 324 -6.22 -10.33 17.47
CA GLY A 324 -7.32 -10.72 18.34
C GLY A 324 -6.92 -11.01 19.79
N PHE A 325 -5.61 -11.00 20.12
CA PHE A 325 -5.10 -11.22 21.48
C PHE A 325 -5.50 -10.08 22.42
N TYR A 326 -5.55 -10.41 23.71
CA TYR A 326 -5.89 -9.48 24.77
C TYR A 326 -4.88 -8.32 24.85
N ASP A 327 -5.42 -7.11 24.93
CA ASP A 327 -4.74 -5.92 25.42
C ASP A 327 -5.64 -5.21 26.44
N HIS A 328 -5.06 -4.75 27.55
CA HIS A 328 -5.83 -4.12 28.62
C HIS A 328 -6.14 -2.64 28.34
N VAL A 329 -5.41 -1.98 27.42
CA VAL A 329 -5.57 -0.55 27.18
C VAL A 329 -6.65 -0.32 26.16
N SER A 330 -7.63 0.48 26.57
CA SER A 330 -8.67 0.97 25.66
C SER A 330 -8.09 1.87 24.58
N PRO A 331 -8.48 1.68 23.31
CA PRO A 331 -8.05 2.58 22.25
C PRO A 331 -8.61 3.99 22.46
N PRO A 332 -7.88 5.04 22.05
CA PRO A 332 -8.39 6.40 22.04
C PRO A 332 -9.65 6.54 21.17
N MET A 333 -10.62 7.31 21.65
CA MET A 333 -11.92 7.51 20.99
C MET A 333 -12.23 8.99 20.66
N ASP A 334 -11.37 9.92 21.08
CA ASP A 334 -11.65 11.35 20.96
C ASP A 334 -11.23 11.90 19.60
N ASN A 335 -12.19 12.37 18.80
CA ASN A 335 -11.96 13.21 17.60
C ASN A 335 -10.88 12.67 16.64
N ILE A 336 -10.93 11.38 16.35
CA ILE A 336 -10.09 10.69 15.37
C ILE A 336 -10.74 10.90 14.00
N PRO A 337 -10.12 11.65 13.06
CA PRO A 337 -10.78 12.00 11.81
C PRO A 337 -10.80 10.81 10.84
N PRO A 338 -11.90 10.54 10.13
CA PRO A 338 -11.88 9.63 8.98
C PRO A 338 -10.79 10.07 7.99
N PRO A 339 -10.04 9.15 7.36
CA PRO A 339 -8.95 9.52 6.47
C PRO A 339 -9.46 10.30 5.25
N ASP A 340 -10.62 9.90 4.72
CA ASP A 340 -11.25 10.43 3.51
C ASP A 340 -12.79 10.42 3.63
N HIS A 341 -13.49 10.38 2.50
CA HIS A 341 -14.95 10.42 2.40
C HIS A 341 -15.54 9.08 1.89
N LEU A 342 -14.74 8.03 1.81
CA LEU A 342 -15.14 6.75 1.25
C LEU A 342 -15.95 5.95 2.28
N ALA A 343 -16.97 5.25 1.79
CA ALA A 343 -17.77 4.35 2.62
C ALA A 343 -16.99 3.07 2.90
N SER A 344 -17.20 2.49 4.09
CA SER A 344 -16.60 1.22 4.45
C SER A 344 -17.18 0.04 3.65
N TYR A 345 -16.33 -0.92 3.32
CA TYR A 345 -16.69 -2.21 2.72
C TYR A 345 -15.68 -3.31 3.13
N PRO A 346 -16.10 -4.57 3.23
CA PRO A 346 -17.48 -5.04 3.10
C PRO A 346 -18.37 -4.66 4.30
N ASP A 347 -17.80 -4.30 5.45
CA ASP A 347 -18.56 -3.93 6.64
C ASP A 347 -19.13 -2.51 6.51
N ILE A 348 -20.37 -2.41 6.06
CA ILE A 348 -21.04 -1.13 5.79
C ILE A 348 -21.30 -0.36 7.09
N GLY A 349 -20.95 0.92 7.10
CA GLY A 349 -21.30 1.86 8.17
C GLY A 349 -20.21 2.07 9.22
N PHE A 350 -19.01 1.54 9.01
CA PHE A 350 -17.84 1.89 9.81
C PHE A 350 -17.27 3.24 9.34
N PRO A 351 -17.28 4.29 10.19
CA PRO A 351 -16.93 5.64 9.75
C PRO A 351 -15.42 5.94 9.76
N PHE A 352 -14.57 4.99 10.17
CA PHE A 352 -13.12 5.20 10.36
C PHE A 352 -12.77 6.32 11.36
N ASP A 353 -13.58 6.51 12.40
CA ASP A 353 -13.40 7.55 13.43
C ASP A 353 -12.89 7.00 14.77
N ARG A 354 -12.30 5.80 14.76
CA ARG A 354 -11.65 5.18 15.93
C ARG A 354 -10.50 4.28 15.50
N LEU A 355 -9.55 4.11 16.41
CA LEU A 355 -8.36 3.27 16.24
C LEU A 355 -8.64 1.82 16.62
N GLY A 356 -7.68 0.95 16.28
CA GLY A 356 -7.57 -0.41 16.77
C GLY A 356 -6.81 -0.50 18.09
N MET A 357 -6.53 -1.73 18.53
CA MET A 357 -5.80 -2.00 19.77
C MET A 357 -4.32 -1.64 19.69
N ARG A 358 -3.66 -1.60 20.85
CA ARG A 358 -2.21 -1.39 20.90
C ARG A 358 -1.47 -2.53 20.20
N ILE A 359 -0.44 -2.14 19.48
CA ILE A 359 0.47 -3.05 18.77
C ILE A 359 1.91 -2.82 19.24
N PRO A 360 2.77 -3.84 19.24
CA PRO A 360 4.17 -3.66 19.51
C PRO A 360 4.83 -2.73 18.49
N THR A 361 5.55 -1.73 18.98
CA THR A 361 6.35 -0.83 18.13
C THR A 361 7.63 -0.44 18.84
N ILE A 362 8.78 -0.61 18.17
CA ILE A 362 10.11 -0.24 18.70
C ILE A 362 10.81 0.67 17.69
N LEU A 363 11.36 1.79 18.18
CA LEU A 363 12.20 2.70 17.41
C LEU A 363 13.66 2.39 17.69
N VAL A 364 14.40 1.99 16.65
CA VAL A 364 15.79 1.54 16.73
C VAL A 364 16.68 2.49 15.92
N SER A 365 17.55 3.21 16.62
CA SER A 365 18.52 4.13 16.02
C SER A 365 19.59 4.48 17.07
N PRO A 366 20.85 4.79 16.69
CA PRO A 366 21.83 5.27 17.66
C PRO A 366 21.48 6.64 18.24
N TRP A 367 20.51 7.36 17.66
CA TRP A 367 19.98 8.62 18.19
C TRP A 367 18.91 8.46 19.26
N VAL A 368 18.48 7.23 19.55
CA VAL A 368 17.50 6.92 20.59
C VAL A 368 18.21 6.60 21.90
N ALA A 369 17.78 7.25 22.99
CA ALA A 369 18.26 6.97 24.33
C ALA A 369 17.97 5.52 24.74
N LYS A 370 18.95 4.87 25.39
CA LYS A 370 18.88 3.46 25.78
C LYS A 370 17.72 3.18 26.74
N GLY A 371 16.93 2.14 26.45
CA GLY A 371 15.89 1.61 27.35
C GLY A 371 14.76 2.62 27.60
N SER A 372 14.40 3.40 26.60
CA SER A 372 13.35 4.41 26.72
C SER A 372 11.97 3.79 26.52
N VAL A 373 10.98 4.28 27.27
CA VAL A 373 9.56 3.97 27.04
C VAL A 373 8.87 5.24 26.56
N ILE A 374 8.26 5.18 25.38
CA ILE A 374 7.50 6.28 24.80
C ILE A 374 6.02 5.94 24.93
N SER A 375 5.34 6.68 25.82
CA SER A 375 3.91 6.55 26.03
C SER A 375 3.12 7.52 25.16
N ALA A 376 2.14 8.23 25.74
CA ALA A 376 1.30 9.15 25.01
C ALA A 376 2.14 10.26 24.31
N PRO A 377 1.74 10.70 23.11
CA PRO A 377 2.49 11.72 22.39
C PRO A 377 2.64 13.02 23.19
N PRO A 378 3.84 13.62 23.26
CA PRO A 378 4.02 14.93 23.85
C PRO A 378 3.19 15.99 23.11
N ALA A 379 2.72 17.04 23.81
CA ALA A 379 1.90 18.09 23.21
C ALA A 379 2.56 18.77 21.99
N ALA A 380 3.89 18.90 21.99
CA ALA A 380 4.64 19.46 20.87
C ALA A 380 4.58 18.59 19.59
N GLN A 381 4.28 17.30 19.74
CA GLN A 381 4.19 16.33 18.66
C GLN A 381 2.77 16.01 18.22
N LYS A 382 1.80 16.76 18.73
CA LYS A 382 0.39 16.61 18.44
C LYS A 382 -0.08 17.71 17.49
N PRO A 383 -0.34 17.42 16.20
CA PRO A 383 -0.99 18.37 15.30
C PRO A 383 -2.33 18.91 15.85
N THR A 384 -3.08 18.08 16.57
CA THR A 384 -4.28 18.46 17.31
C THR A 384 -4.24 17.88 18.74
N PRO A 385 -4.97 18.43 19.72
CA PRO A 385 -4.98 17.87 21.07
C PRO A 385 -5.36 16.39 21.16
N SER A 386 -6.15 15.90 20.21
CA SER A 386 -6.57 14.50 20.13
C SER A 386 -5.58 13.58 19.42
N SER A 387 -4.53 14.10 18.77
CA SER A 387 -3.53 13.29 18.05
C SER A 387 -2.95 12.17 18.91
N GLN A 388 -2.87 10.98 18.32
CA GLN A 388 -2.31 9.75 18.92
C GLN A 388 -1.27 9.13 18.00
N TYR A 389 -0.53 8.15 18.52
CA TYR A 389 0.32 7.29 17.70
C TYR A 389 -0.49 6.14 17.09
N ASP A 390 -0.44 6.05 15.77
CA ASP A 390 -0.98 4.94 14.98
C ASP A 390 -0.06 4.67 13.77
N LEU A 391 -0.40 3.71 12.91
CA LEU A 391 0.45 3.36 11.75
C LEU A 391 0.75 4.54 10.83
N THR A 392 -0.15 5.52 10.72
CA THR A 392 0.09 6.73 9.92
C THR A 392 1.14 7.67 10.54
N SER A 393 1.43 7.51 11.83
CA SER A 393 2.50 8.23 12.53
C SER A 393 3.89 7.90 11.98
N ILE A 394 4.10 6.70 11.42
CA ILE A 394 5.37 6.30 10.78
C ILE A 394 5.59 7.15 9.52
N MET A 395 4.57 7.27 8.67
CA MET A 395 4.62 8.12 7.48
C MET A 395 4.76 9.60 7.84
N SER A 396 3.96 10.09 8.80
CA SER A 396 3.99 11.48 9.24
C SER A 396 5.35 11.88 9.82
N THR A 397 5.96 10.98 10.60
CA THR A 397 7.32 11.18 11.10
C THR A 397 8.34 11.10 9.98
N SER A 398 8.20 10.16 9.04
CA SER A 398 9.12 10.02 7.90
C SER A 398 9.22 11.30 7.06
N ARG A 399 8.10 12.02 6.87
CA ARG A 399 8.11 13.32 6.18
C ARG A 399 8.87 14.42 6.91
N LYS A 400 8.97 14.34 8.24
CA LYS A 400 9.75 15.28 9.06
C LYS A 400 11.23 14.90 9.14
N LEU A 401 11.55 13.61 9.04
CA LEU A 401 12.92 13.12 9.16
C LEU A 401 13.67 13.19 7.84
N LEU A 402 13.04 12.75 6.75
CA LEU A 402 13.69 12.60 5.45
C LEU A 402 13.68 13.92 4.69
N SER A 403 14.86 14.47 4.43
CA SER A 403 15.01 15.74 3.70
C SER A 403 14.29 15.76 2.35
N VAL A 404 14.23 14.62 1.67
CA VAL A 404 13.52 14.47 0.38
C VAL A 404 12.01 14.66 0.51
N LEU A 405 11.43 14.36 1.68
CA LEU A 405 10.01 14.49 1.94
C LEU A 405 9.60 15.79 2.63
N ASN A 406 10.54 16.67 3.02
CA ASN A 406 10.26 17.89 3.78
C ASN A 406 9.26 18.85 3.10
N SER A 407 9.17 18.83 1.76
CA SER A 407 8.20 19.65 1.00
C SER A 407 6.87 18.96 0.76
N THR A 408 6.71 17.70 1.17
CA THR A 408 5.50 16.91 0.96
C THR A 408 4.49 17.16 2.08
N GLY A 409 3.22 17.27 1.70
CA GLY A 409 2.12 17.38 2.66
C GLY A 409 1.57 16.02 3.11
N PRO A 410 0.68 16.00 4.10
CA PRO A 410 -0.04 14.78 4.47
C PRO A 410 -0.91 14.26 3.30
N LEU A 411 -1.03 12.94 3.17
CA LEU A 411 -1.85 12.27 2.16
C LEU A 411 -3.34 12.33 2.49
N THR A 412 -3.69 12.26 3.77
CA THR A 412 -5.09 12.18 4.24
C THR A 412 -5.33 13.02 5.49
N LYS A 413 -6.58 13.11 5.94
CA LYS A 413 -6.90 13.76 7.22
C LYS A 413 -6.36 12.98 8.42
N ARG A 414 -6.30 11.64 8.33
CA ARG A 414 -5.71 10.78 9.35
C ARG A 414 -4.21 11.08 9.48
N ASP A 415 -3.52 11.15 8.35
CA ASP A 415 -2.09 11.49 8.29
C ASP A 415 -1.78 12.88 8.86
N ALA A 416 -2.59 13.89 8.51
CA ALA A 416 -2.46 15.24 9.04
C ALA A 416 -2.72 15.33 10.56
N TRP A 417 -3.48 14.39 11.10
CA TRP A 417 -3.84 14.29 12.51
C TRP A 417 -2.84 13.47 13.33
N ALA A 418 -2.15 12.51 12.72
CA ALA A 418 -1.26 11.59 13.42
C ALA A 418 -0.15 12.31 14.19
N ALA A 419 0.10 11.89 15.42
CA ALA A 419 1.23 12.41 16.18
C ALA A 419 2.55 11.90 15.59
N THR A 420 3.64 12.63 15.83
CA THR A 420 4.98 12.22 15.33
C THR A 420 5.96 11.91 16.46
N PHE A 421 6.97 11.11 16.17
CA PHE A 421 7.90 10.60 17.20
C PHE A 421 9.37 11.01 16.98
N GLU A 422 9.63 12.02 16.15
CA GLU A 422 10.98 12.56 15.92
C GLU A 422 11.66 13.06 17.20
N HIS A 423 10.89 13.46 18.22
CA HIS A 423 11.42 13.85 19.52
C HIS A 423 12.30 12.77 20.16
N ALA A 424 12.03 11.48 19.90
CA ALA A 424 12.82 10.37 20.41
C ALA A 424 14.28 10.41 19.91
N LEU A 425 14.48 10.92 18.70
CA LEU A 425 15.77 11.05 18.00
C LEU A 425 16.49 12.38 18.34
N MET A 426 15.84 13.25 19.11
CA MET A 426 16.36 14.55 19.53
C MET A 426 16.82 14.55 20.99
N THR A 427 16.70 13.42 21.69
CA THR A 427 17.09 13.30 23.10
C THR A 427 18.61 13.32 23.31
N LEU A 428 19.38 13.05 22.26
CA LEU A 428 20.84 12.97 22.28
C LEU A 428 21.50 14.00 21.36
N ASP A 429 22.65 14.51 21.80
CA ASP A 429 23.49 15.44 21.04
C ASP A 429 24.40 14.72 20.01
N ALA A 430 24.68 13.43 20.23
CA ALA A 430 25.53 12.60 19.39
C ALA A 430 24.97 11.16 19.30
N PRO A 431 25.22 10.42 18.20
CA PRO A 431 24.78 9.04 18.09
C PRO A 431 25.52 8.17 19.10
N ARG A 432 24.80 7.24 19.72
CA ARG A 432 25.35 6.26 20.65
C ARG A 432 26.37 5.37 19.97
N THR A 433 27.47 5.12 20.67
CA THR A 433 28.53 4.19 20.25
C THR A 433 28.41 2.83 20.93
N ASP A 434 27.44 2.67 21.85
CA ASP A 434 27.24 1.47 22.68
C ASP A 434 26.10 0.57 22.20
N CYS A 435 25.48 0.87 21.05
CA CYS A 435 24.43 0.02 20.47
C CYS A 435 24.98 -1.38 20.17
N PRO A 436 24.27 -2.46 20.58
CA PRO A 436 24.78 -3.82 20.47
C PRO A 436 25.06 -4.19 19.03
N THR A 437 26.23 -4.75 18.75
CA THR A 437 26.55 -5.26 17.40
C THR A 437 25.79 -6.56 17.10
N TRP A 438 25.54 -7.35 18.15
CA TRP A 438 24.87 -8.63 18.07
C TRP A 438 23.76 -8.69 19.12
N LEU A 439 22.57 -9.14 18.72
CA LEU A 439 21.49 -9.45 19.64
C LEU A 439 21.67 -10.85 20.24
N PRO A 440 20.93 -11.19 21.31
CA PRO A 440 20.84 -12.58 21.77
C PRO A 440 20.45 -13.56 20.65
N SER A 441 20.70 -14.84 20.87
CA SER A 441 20.19 -15.88 19.97
C SER A 441 18.67 -15.92 20.04
N ALA A 442 18.03 -16.02 18.88
CA ALA A 442 16.61 -16.35 18.81
C ALA A 442 16.36 -17.73 19.45
N PRO A 443 15.18 -17.97 20.03
CA PRO A 443 14.83 -19.29 20.53
C PRO A 443 14.82 -20.31 19.38
N PRO A 444 15.06 -21.60 19.66
CA PRO A 444 14.89 -22.63 18.64
C PRO A 444 13.41 -22.73 18.25
N PRO A 445 13.08 -23.00 16.97
CA PRO A 445 11.71 -23.25 16.55
C PRO A 445 11.06 -24.38 17.37
N SER A 446 9.82 -24.16 17.78
CA SER A 446 9.02 -25.13 18.54
C SER A 446 8.53 -26.31 17.69
N ARG A 447 8.51 -26.13 16.36
CA ARG A 447 8.18 -27.17 15.36
C ARG A 447 9.19 -27.18 14.22
N SER A 448 9.37 -28.34 13.60
CA SER A 448 10.17 -28.44 12.38
C SER A 448 9.42 -27.80 11.20
N THR A 449 10.16 -27.33 10.20
CA THR A 449 9.56 -26.75 9.00
C THR A 449 8.77 -27.77 8.18
N SER A 450 9.11 -29.06 8.27
CA SER A 450 8.28 -30.15 7.74
C SER A 450 6.96 -30.33 8.50
N ALA A 451 6.95 -30.09 9.82
CA ALA A 451 5.72 -30.16 10.61
C ALA A 451 4.78 -29.00 10.26
N GLU A 452 5.31 -27.77 10.16
CA GLU A 452 4.58 -26.60 9.64
C GLU A 452 4.06 -26.85 8.22
N GLY A 453 4.92 -27.36 7.34
CA GLY A 453 4.56 -27.62 5.95
C GLY A 453 3.38 -28.58 5.75
N ASN A 454 3.06 -29.42 6.74
CA ASN A 454 1.90 -30.34 6.72
C ASN A 454 0.61 -29.74 7.31
N LEU A 455 0.67 -28.51 7.83
CA LEU A 455 -0.52 -27.83 8.35
C LEU A 455 -1.38 -27.33 7.19
N PRO A 456 -2.71 -27.21 7.39
CA PRO A 456 -3.56 -26.58 6.40
C PRO A 456 -3.19 -25.10 6.22
N VAL A 457 -3.40 -24.60 5.00
CA VAL A 457 -3.27 -23.16 4.69
C VAL A 457 -4.17 -22.35 5.63
N ASN A 458 -3.61 -21.33 6.29
CA ASN A 458 -4.35 -20.46 7.21
C ASN A 458 -5.05 -19.29 6.49
N GLY A 459 -5.72 -18.41 7.24
CA GLY A 459 -6.49 -17.27 6.71
C GLY A 459 -5.63 -16.33 5.87
N LEU A 460 -4.57 -15.78 6.47
CA LEU A 460 -3.61 -14.89 5.80
C LEU A 460 -3.08 -15.48 4.50
N GLN A 461 -2.59 -16.73 4.54
CA GLN A 461 -2.04 -17.39 3.36
C GLN A 461 -3.10 -17.54 2.26
N ARG A 462 -4.36 -17.89 2.59
CA ARG A 462 -5.45 -17.97 1.59
C ARG A 462 -5.72 -16.62 0.94
N ASP A 463 -5.69 -15.54 1.71
CA ASP A 463 -5.95 -14.19 1.18
C ASP A 463 -4.81 -13.72 0.29
N ILE A 464 -3.56 -13.97 0.66
CA ILE A 464 -2.39 -13.66 -0.17
C ILE A 464 -2.37 -14.52 -1.44
N LEU A 465 -2.68 -15.82 -1.35
CA LEU A 465 -2.82 -16.70 -2.52
C LEU A 465 -3.90 -16.18 -3.47
N SER A 466 -5.06 -15.81 -2.94
CA SER A 466 -6.17 -15.23 -3.71
C SER A 466 -5.74 -13.93 -4.37
N ALA A 467 -4.97 -13.10 -3.65
CA ALA A 467 -4.43 -11.85 -4.16
C ALA A 467 -3.60 -12.06 -5.43
N HIS A 468 -2.65 -12.98 -5.33
CA HIS A 468 -1.71 -13.28 -6.41
C HIS A 468 -2.38 -14.00 -7.58
N ALA A 469 -3.28 -14.95 -7.29
CA ALA A 469 -3.97 -15.73 -8.32
C ALA A 469 -4.76 -14.79 -9.23
N HIS A 470 -5.54 -13.89 -8.63
CA HIS A 470 -6.30 -12.92 -9.39
C HIS A 470 -5.41 -11.98 -10.18
N ARG A 471 -4.36 -11.44 -9.57
CA ARG A 471 -3.45 -10.49 -10.24
C ARG A 471 -2.81 -11.07 -11.50
N LEU A 472 -2.61 -12.38 -11.52
CA LEU A 472 -2.06 -13.13 -12.64
C LEU A 472 -3.10 -13.58 -13.66
N GLY A 473 -4.39 -13.41 -13.38
CA GLY A 473 -5.47 -13.96 -14.19
C GLY A 473 -5.46 -15.49 -14.21
N VAL A 474 -4.92 -16.13 -13.16
CA VAL A 474 -4.95 -17.58 -12.99
C VAL A 474 -6.04 -17.98 -12.01
N GLN A 475 -6.57 -19.19 -12.17
CA GLN A 475 -7.50 -19.71 -11.17
C GLN A 475 -6.81 -19.83 -9.82
N HIS A 476 -7.56 -19.54 -8.75
CA HIS A 476 -7.10 -19.79 -7.38
C HIS A 476 -6.56 -21.22 -7.31
N PRO A 477 -5.35 -21.43 -6.75
CA PRO A 477 -4.73 -22.75 -6.73
C PRO A 477 -5.44 -23.65 -5.70
N HIS A 478 -6.59 -24.22 -6.06
CA HIS A 478 -7.37 -25.13 -5.21
C HIS A 478 -6.61 -26.40 -4.78
N HIS A 479 -5.45 -26.66 -5.39
CA HIS A 479 -4.57 -27.77 -5.04
C HIS A 479 -3.61 -27.43 -3.90
N ILE A 480 -3.43 -26.16 -3.54
CA ILE A 480 -2.61 -25.74 -2.40
C ILE A 480 -3.48 -25.87 -1.15
N VAL A 481 -3.29 -27.00 -0.48
CA VAL A 481 -4.03 -27.36 0.74
C VAL A 481 -3.13 -27.25 1.98
N TYR A 482 -1.82 -27.36 1.80
CA TYR A 482 -0.84 -27.36 2.87
C TYR A 482 0.08 -26.14 2.81
N GLN A 483 0.54 -25.68 3.97
CA GLN A 483 1.41 -24.50 4.07
C GLN A 483 2.74 -24.69 3.32
N GLY A 484 3.25 -25.92 3.21
CA GLY A 484 4.50 -26.23 2.52
C GLY A 484 4.51 -25.93 1.01
N ASP A 485 3.33 -25.81 0.41
CA ASP A 485 3.17 -25.53 -1.02
C ASP A 485 2.98 -24.03 -1.31
N VAL A 486 2.77 -23.21 -0.26
CA VAL A 486 2.44 -21.79 -0.38
C VAL A 486 3.63 -20.97 -0.88
N GLY A 487 4.79 -21.12 -0.26
CA GLY A 487 5.94 -20.26 -0.52
C GLY A 487 6.48 -20.39 -1.95
N GLU A 488 6.58 -21.61 -2.48
CA GLU A 488 7.07 -21.85 -3.85
C GLU A 488 6.08 -21.32 -4.89
N TRP A 489 4.77 -21.51 -4.66
CA TRP A 489 3.76 -20.98 -5.55
C TRP A 489 3.75 -19.46 -5.55
N LEU A 490 3.78 -18.81 -4.39
CA LEU A 490 3.78 -17.34 -4.29
C LEU A 490 5.00 -16.72 -5.00
N GLN A 491 6.19 -17.28 -4.80
CA GLN A 491 7.39 -16.84 -5.49
C GLN A 491 7.25 -16.97 -7.01
N THR A 492 6.79 -18.12 -7.49
CA THR A 492 6.58 -18.38 -8.92
C THR A 492 5.55 -17.43 -9.52
N ALA A 493 4.42 -17.28 -8.83
CA ALA A 493 3.34 -16.38 -9.16
C ALA A 493 3.86 -14.93 -9.31
N TYR A 494 4.58 -14.43 -8.31
CA TYR A 494 5.10 -13.07 -8.37
C TYR A 494 6.13 -12.87 -9.49
N GLN A 495 7.02 -13.83 -9.76
CA GLN A 495 7.96 -13.71 -10.88
C GLN A 495 7.26 -13.62 -12.24
N GLN A 496 6.14 -14.33 -12.42
CA GLN A 496 5.31 -14.22 -13.63
C GLN A 496 4.68 -12.82 -13.75
N HIS A 497 4.13 -12.30 -12.65
CA HIS A 497 3.54 -10.95 -12.61
C HIS A 497 4.60 -9.90 -12.94
N ARG A 498 5.76 -9.97 -12.29
CA ARG A 498 6.92 -9.11 -12.54
C ARG A 498 7.32 -9.12 -14.02
N THR A 499 7.45 -10.29 -14.63
CA THR A 499 7.77 -10.44 -16.06
C THR A 499 6.69 -9.82 -16.95
N SER A 500 5.41 -10.01 -16.61
CA SER A 500 4.28 -9.41 -17.33
C SER A 500 4.29 -7.88 -17.28
N VAL A 501 4.60 -7.29 -16.12
CA VAL A 501 4.73 -5.83 -15.98
C VAL A 501 5.90 -5.30 -16.81
N TYR A 502 7.08 -5.95 -16.77
CA TYR A 502 8.20 -5.54 -17.63
C TYR A 502 7.86 -5.60 -19.11
N ARG A 503 7.21 -6.68 -19.56
CA ARG A 503 6.78 -6.79 -20.96
C ARG A 503 5.83 -5.67 -21.35
N ARG A 504 4.84 -5.35 -20.50
CA ARG A 504 3.90 -4.23 -20.75
C ARG A 504 4.63 -2.88 -20.84
N ARG A 505 5.53 -2.56 -19.92
CA ARG A 505 6.35 -1.35 -19.98
C ARG A 505 7.15 -1.24 -21.28
N VAL A 506 7.76 -2.34 -21.74
CA VAL A 506 8.50 -2.37 -23.01
C VAL A 506 7.57 -2.17 -24.21
N LEU A 507 6.36 -2.76 -24.18
CA LEU A 507 5.37 -2.62 -25.25
C LEU A 507 4.71 -1.23 -25.29
N ASP A 508 4.46 -0.60 -24.15
CA ASP A 508 3.92 0.78 -24.07
C ASP A 508 4.94 1.79 -24.62
N VAL A 509 6.24 1.57 -24.40
CA VAL A 509 7.33 2.35 -25.01
C VAL A 509 7.46 2.10 -26.52
N ALA A 510 7.00 0.95 -27.02
CA ALA A 510 7.07 0.54 -28.42
C ALA A 510 5.96 1.13 -29.32
N ALA A 511 4.86 1.64 -28.75
CA ALA A 511 3.67 2.04 -29.49
C ALA A 511 3.47 3.57 -29.57
N SER A 512 4.45 4.33 -30.09
CA SER A 512 4.17 5.69 -30.55
C SER A 512 3.72 5.65 -32.02
N MET A 513 2.41 5.73 -32.27
CA MET A 513 1.86 5.81 -33.63
C MET A 513 1.72 7.29 -34.02
N SER A 514 2.42 7.69 -35.09
CA SER A 514 2.29 9.05 -35.65
C SER A 514 1.97 8.97 -37.14
N VAL A 515 1.01 9.80 -37.58
CA VAL A 515 0.68 9.93 -39.00
C VAL A 515 1.78 10.77 -39.64
N ALA A 516 2.53 10.18 -40.56
CA ALA A 516 3.68 10.83 -41.17
C ALA A 516 3.29 11.70 -42.38
N MET A 517 2.28 11.28 -43.15
CA MET A 517 1.75 12.01 -44.31
C MET A 517 0.38 11.47 -44.73
N ILE A 518 -0.48 12.36 -45.23
CA ILE A 518 -1.72 12.03 -45.94
C ILE A 518 -1.64 12.63 -47.33
N THR A 519 -1.73 11.79 -48.36
CA THR A 519 -1.78 12.24 -49.76
C THR A 519 -3.10 11.82 -50.37
N VAL A 520 -3.84 12.80 -50.89
CA VAL A 520 -5.12 12.57 -51.59
C VAL A 520 -4.87 12.72 -53.09
N LEU A 521 -5.04 11.64 -53.84
CA LEU A 521 -4.95 11.62 -55.30
C LEU A 521 -6.18 10.89 -55.80
N GLU A 522 -7.15 11.55 -56.44
CA GLU A 522 -8.36 10.85 -56.90
C GLU A 522 -8.01 9.64 -57.79
N PRO A 523 -8.56 8.43 -57.53
CA PRO A 523 -9.59 8.03 -56.56
C PRO A 523 -9.07 7.34 -55.27
N HIS A 524 -7.85 7.67 -54.82
CA HIS A 524 -7.13 6.99 -53.74
C HIS A 524 -6.72 7.94 -52.58
N VAL A 525 -6.77 7.41 -51.36
CA VAL A 525 -6.14 8.04 -50.19
C VAL A 525 -5.03 7.12 -49.69
N SER A 526 -3.83 7.68 -49.55
CA SER A 526 -2.69 6.99 -48.94
C SER A 526 -2.39 7.60 -47.58
N VAL A 527 -2.49 6.80 -46.52
CA VAL A 527 -2.08 7.21 -45.17
C VAL A 527 -0.84 6.42 -44.77
N LEU A 528 0.20 7.16 -44.39
CA LEU A 528 1.48 6.60 -43.95
C LEU A 528 1.58 6.67 -42.44
N TRP A 529 1.71 5.49 -41.83
CA TRP A 529 1.92 5.33 -40.40
C TRP A 529 3.40 5.13 -40.13
N LYS A 530 3.95 5.91 -39.20
CA LYS A 530 5.28 5.68 -38.65
C LYS A 530 5.14 5.03 -37.29
N MET A 531 5.63 3.80 -37.18
CA MET A 531 5.84 3.13 -35.90
C MET A 531 7.34 3.11 -35.62
N SER A 532 7.75 3.71 -34.51
CA SER A 532 9.14 3.66 -34.05
C SER A 532 9.27 2.71 -32.88
N ASN A 533 10.00 1.62 -33.08
CA ASN A 533 10.41 0.75 -31.99
C ASN A 533 11.76 1.26 -31.45
N LEU A 534 11.79 1.77 -30.22
CA LEU A 534 12.99 2.41 -29.65
C LEU A 534 14.14 1.45 -29.32
N LEU A 535 13.92 0.13 -29.41
CA LEU A 535 14.91 -0.86 -28.97
C LEU A 535 15.67 -1.59 -30.10
N ASP A 536 15.24 -1.50 -31.37
CA ASP A 536 15.92 -2.17 -32.49
C ASP A 536 16.19 -1.27 -33.71
N GLY A 537 15.97 0.04 -33.60
CA GLY A 537 16.20 0.98 -34.71
C GLY A 537 15.35 0.72 -35.97
N LEU A 538 14.41 -0.24 -35.90
CA LEU A 538 13.51 -0.59 -36.99
C LEU A 538 12.32 0.37 -36.99
N VAL A 539 12.30 1.25 -37.99
CA VAL A 539 11.12 2.02 -38.36
C VAL A 539 10.34 1.19 -39.37
N GLN A 540 9.16 0.70 -39.01
CA GLN A 540 8.23 0.10 -39.97
C GLN A 540 7.25 1.16 -40.46
N MET A 541 7.19 1.31 -41.78
CA MET A 541 6.24 2.20 -42.44
C MET A 541 5.13 1.36 -43.07
N PHE A 542 3.90 1.62 -42.67
CA PHE A 542 2.72 1.03 -43.29
C PHE A 542 2.06 2.06 -44.18
N SER A 543 1.80 1.69 -45.43
CA SER A 543 0.93 2.44 -46.32
C SER A 543 -0.41 1.74 -46.35
N THR A 544 -1.47 2.44 -45.99
CA THR A 544 -2.83 2.00 -46.33
C THR A 544 -3.25 2.70 -47.60
N GLN A 545 -3.60 1.92 -48.63
CA GLN A 545 -4.30 2.43 -49.80
C GLN A 545 -5.78 2.09 -49.67
N ILE A 546 -6.60 3.12 -49.69
CA ILE A 546 -8.05 2.99 -49.72
C ILE A 546 -8.48 3.26 -51.17
N ASN A 547 -8.97 2.23 -51.85
CA ASN A 547 -9.82 2.40 -53.03
C ASN A 547 -11.28 2.21 -52.60
N ASN A 548 -12.24 2.66 -53.41
CA ASN A 548 -13.67 2.66 -53.09
C ASN A 548 -14.28 1.29 -52.67
N THR A 549 -13.57 0.17 -52.78
CA THR A 549 -14.03 -1.17 -52.35
C THR A 549 -12.99 -2.07 -51.65
N GLU A 550 -11.72 -1.66 -51.47
CA GLU A 550 -10.68 -2.51 -50.84
C GLU A 550 -9.72 -1.71 -49.94
N LEU A 551 -9.34 -2.32 -48.80
CA LEU A 551 -8.30 -1.85 -47.89
C LEU A 551 -7.06 -2.73 -48.04
N CYS A 552 -5.98 -2.20 -48.60
CA CYS A 552 -4.71 -2.91 -48.72
C CYS A 552 -3.70 -2.34 -47.72
N LEU A 553 -3.18 -3.19 -46.83
CA LEU A 553 -2.00 -2.91 -46.03
C LEU A 553 -0.77 -3.42 -46.77
N SER A 554 0.11 -2.53 -47.20
CA SER A 554 1.44 -2.93 -47.69
C SER A 554 2.50 -2.52 -46.69
N SER A 555 3.35 -3.47 -46.30
CA SER A 555 4.57 -3.17 -45.54
C SER A 555 5.55 -2.47 -46.48
N GLY A 556 5.76 -1.17 -46.31
CA GLY A 556 6.86 -0.47 -46.93
C GLY A 556 8.15 -0.93 -46.25
N GLY A 557 9.00 -1.64 -46.99
CA GLY A 557 10.24 -2.21 -46.46
C GLY A 557 11.23 -1.18 -45.91
N ILE A 558 12.14 -1.67 -45.07
CA ILE A 558 13.29 -0.97 -44.49
C ILE A 558 14.09 -0.28 -45.59
N VAL A 559 14.36 1.03 -45.47
CA VAL A 559 15.25 1.73 -46.40
C VAL A 559 16.71 1.48 -45.98
N SER A 560 17.36 0.53 -46.64
CA SER A 560 18.82 0.45 -46.79
C SER A 560 19.13 0.17 -48.27
N PHE A 561 20.18 0.81 -48.79
CA PHE A 561 20.46 0.99 -50.21
C PHE A 561 20.58 -0.32 -51.02
N SER A 562 20.18 -0.20 -52.30
CA SER A 562 20.30 -1.12 -53.44
C SER A 562 19.27 -2.27 -53.58
N GLU A 563 18.39 -2.06 -54.58
CA GLU A 563 17.59 -3.02 -55.37
C GLU A 563 16.59 -3.94 -54.64
N VAL A 564 15.29 -3.59 -54.67
CA VAL A 564 14.19 -4.59 -54.57
C VAL A 564 13.00 -4.23 -55.46
N VAL A 565 12.47 -5.28 -56.09
CA VAL A 565 11.43 -5.40 -57.12
C VAL A 565 10.01 -5.33 -56.52
N ALA A 566 9.05 -4.73 -57.25
CA ALA A 566 7.64 -4.70 -56.88
C ALA A 566 6.98 -6.09 -56.95
N VAL A 567 6.22 -6.49 -55.92
CA VAL A 567 5.48 -7.77 -55.88
C VAL A 567 3.96 -7.52 -55.92
N PRO A 568 3.18 -8.25 -56.75
CA PRO A 568 1.71 -8.11 -56.81
C PRO A 568 0.98 -8.74 -55.61
N CYS A 569 -0.24 -8.27 -55.33
CA CYS A 569 -1.10 -8.61 -54.18
C CYS A 569 -1.50 -10.09 -54.00
N SER A 570 -1.05 -11.03 -54.83
CA SER A 570 -1.49 -12.43 -54.79
C SER A 570 -0.59 -13.38 -53.99
N MET A 571 0.48 -12.90 -53.35
CA MET A 571 1.40 -13.74 -52.56
C MET A 571 1.72 -13.18 -51.15
N VAL A 572 0.70 -12.71 -50.42
CA VAL A 572 0.83 -12.32 -49.01
C VAL A 572 0.39 -13.47 -48.09
N ASP A 573 1.17 -13.73 -47.05
CA ASP A 573 0.93 -14.70 -45.97
C ASP A 573 -0.49 -14.53 -45.36
N LEU A 574 -1.24 -15.62 -45.29
CA LEU A 574 -2.68 -15.67 -44.93
C LEU A 574 -2.95 -15.65 -43.41
N SER A 575 -1.93 -15.49 -42.56
CA SER A 575 -2.07 -15.48 -41.09
C SER A 575 -2.56 -14.16 -40.48
N GLN A 576 -2.82 -13.12 -41.28
CA GLN A 576 -3.37 -11.82 -40.85
C GLN A 576 -4.67 -11.44 -41.57
N GLN A 577 -5.64 -12.36 -41.66
CA GLN A 577 -6.94 -12.02 -42.24
C GLN A 577 -7.84 -11.24 -41.26
N TRP A 578 -8.46 -10.19 -41.80
CA TRP A 578 -9.66 -9.57 -41.26
C TRP A 578 -10.85 -10.02 -42.12
N SER A 579 -11.97 -10.39 -41.52
CA SER A 579 -13.19 -10.69 -42.28
C SER A 579 -14.06 -9.45 -42.40
N VAL A 580 -14.54 -9.19 -43.62
CA VAL A 580 -15.48 -8.11 -43.92
C VAL A 580 -16.86 -8.75 -44.12
N ASP A 581 -17.82 -8.36 -43.29
CA ASP A 581 -19.22 -8.69 -43.55
C ASP A 581 -19.83 -7.62 -44.47
N ALA A 582 -20.06 -8.01 -45.73
CA ALA A 582 -20.55 -7.11 -46.77
C ALA A 582 -21.99 -6.60 -46.51
N ALA A 583 -22.78 -7.27 -45.66
CA ALA A 583 -24.12 -6.82 -45.33
C ALA A 583 -24.13 -5.70 -44.27
N THR A 584 -23.10 -5.64 -43.42
CA THR A 584 -23.01 -4.71 -42.27
C THR A 584 -21.83 -3.73 -42.36
N THR A 585 -20.95 -3.87 -43.36
CA THR A 585 -19.71 -3.07 -43.52
C THR A 585 -18.79 -3.09 -42.29
N SER A 586 -18.82 -4.16 -41.51
CA SER A 586 -17.96 -4.36 -40.34
C SER A 586 -16.73 -5.21 -40.69
N VAL A 587 -15.58 -4.86 -40.07
CA VAL A 587 -14.30 -5.56 -40.25
C VAL A 587 -13.88 -6.18 -38.92
N ARG A 588 -13.61 -7.50 -38.89
CA ARG A 588 -13.24 -8.23 -37.66
C ARG A 588 -11.87 -8.89 -37.76
N PRO A 589 -11.00 -8.83 -36.73
CA PRO A 589 -9.79 -9.65 -36.66
C PRO A 589 -10.16 -11.06 -36.18
N PHE A 590 -9.49 -12.09 -36.71
CA PHE A 590 -9.87 -13.49 -36.43
C PHE A 590 -9.67 -13.93 -34.96
N LEU A 591 -8.96 -13.16 -34.11
CA LEU A 591 -8.58 -13.57 -32.75
C LEU A 591 -8.72 -12.50 -31.64
N ASN A 592 -9.47 -11.41 -31.82
CA ASN A 592 -9.82 -10.53 -30.69
C ASN A 592 -11.19 -9.85 -30.92
N ALA A 593 -12.16 -10.08 -30.02
CA ALA A 593 -13.58 -9.86 -30.31
C ALA A 593 -14.18 -8.54 -29.80
N SER A 594 -13.36 -7.58 -29.33
CA SER A 594 -13.88 -6.48 -28.49
C SER A 594 -13.94 -5.11 -29.15
N LEU A 595 -13.31 -4.89 -30.31
CA LEU A 595 -13.26 -3.57 -30.97
C LEU A 595 -13.53 -3.70 -32.48
N CYS A 596 -14.38 -2.81 -32.98
CA CYS A 596 -14.85 -2.75 -34.36
C CYS A 596 -14.45 -1.39 -34.96
N LEU A 597 -14.04 -1.42 -36.23
CA LEU A 597 -13.92 -0.22 -37.04
C LEU A 597 -15.21 -0.01 -37.85
N THR A 598 -15.80 1.17 -37.76
CA THR A 598 -16.99 1.52 -38.54
C THR A 598 -16.74 2.79 -39.33
N SER A 599 -17.00 2.74 -40.63
CA SER A 599 -16.90 3.91 -41.51
C SER A 599 -18.28 4.45 -41.83
N TYR A 600 -18.48 5.76 -41.66
CA TYR A 600 -19.72 6.43 -42.06
C TYR A 600 -19.43 7.51 -43.11
N LEU A 601 -20.38 7.67 -44.03
CA LEU A 601 -20.43 8.81 -44.94
C LEU A 601 -21.38 9.85 -44.36
N LEU A 602 -20.84 10.99 -43.94
CA LEU A 602 -21.63 12.10 -43.42
C LEU A 602 -21.29 13.35 -44.23
N GLN A 603 -22.32 13.95 -44.83
CA GLN A 603 -22.21 15.18 -45.62
C GLN A 603 -21.07 15.18 -46.67
N GLY A 604 -20.86 14.04 -47.34
CA GLY A 604 -19.87 13.91 -48.42
C GLY A 604 -18.43 13.62 -47.98
N ALA A 605 -18.16 13.47 -46.68
CA ALA A 605 -16.86 13.03 -46.16
C ALA A 605 -16.95 11.64 -45.51
N ARG A 606 -15.90 10.83 -45.68
CA ARG A 606 -15.77 9.53 -44.98
C ARG A 606 -15.09 9.73 -43.64
N HIS A 607 -15.75 9.26 -42.59
CA HIS A 607 -15.27 9.29 -41.21
C HIS A 607 -15.03 7.86 -40.72
N LEU A 608 -13.95 7.65 -39.98
CA LEU A 608 -13.58 6.36 -39.39
C LEU A 608 -13.72 6.42 -37.87
N TYR A 609 -14.45 5.48 -37.30
CA TYR A 609 -14.69 5.38 -35.87
C TYR A 609 -14.21 4.02 -35.35
N VAL A 610 -13.70 4.01 -34.12
CA VAL A 610 -13.34 2.80 -33.39
C VAL A 610 -14.29 2.67 -32.21
N THR A 611 -15.07 1.60 -32.15
CA THR A 611 -16.09 1.37 -31.11
C THR A 611 -16.03 -0.07 -30.60
N PRO A 612 -16.53 -0.36 -29.38
CA PRO A 612 -16.72 -1.73 -28.92
C PRO A 612 -17.76 -2.46 -29.78
N CYS A 613 -17.52 -3.73 -30.13
CA CYS A 613 -18.34 -4.43 -31.12
C CYS A 613 -19.80 -4.76 -30.72
N ASN A 614 -20.23 -4.52 -29.46
CA ASN A 614 -21.53 -4.98 -28.94
C ASN A 614 -22.38 -3.88 -28.26
N ASP A 615 -22.67 -2.77 -28.94
CA ASP A 615 -23.78 -1.88 -28.52
C ASP A 615 -24.65 -1.48 -29.72
N PRO A 616 -25.87 -2.05 -29.86
CA PRO A 616 -26.78 -1.71 -30.95
C PRO A 616 -27.57 -0.41 -30.75
N GLN A 617 -27.41 0.33 -29.64
CA GLN A 617 -28.23 1.52 -29.37
C GLN A 617 -27.45 2.69 -28.77
N ILE A 618 -26.59 3.31 -29.55
CA ILE A 618 -26.25 4.72 -29.34
C ILE A 618 -27.12 5.55 -30.28
N SER A 619 -28.25 6.03 -29.74
CA SER A 619 -29.04 7.08 -30.37
C SER A 619 -28.19 8.34 -30.49
N LEU A 620 -28.28 8.97 -31.66
CA LEU A 620 -27.73 10.29 -31.97
C LEU A 620 -28.15 11.33 -30.92
N ASP A 621 -27.36 11.50 -29.87
CA ASP A 621 -27.34 12.72 -29.04
C ASP A 621 -26.09 12.68 -28.11
N SER A 622 -24.93 13.10 -28.62
CA SER A 622 -23.88 13.74 -27.80
C SER A 622 -22.73 14.29 -28.65
N GLN A 623 -22.63 15.63 -28.62
CA GLN A 623 -21.46 16.48 -28.87
C GLN A 623 -20.58 16.20 -30.10
N SER A 624 -20.92 16.91 -31.16
CA SER A 624 -20.11 17.22 -32.34
C SER A 624 -18.77 17.88 -31.98
N TRP A 625 -17.66 17.36 -32.53
CA TRP A 625 -16.40 18.10 -32.68
C TRP A 625 -15.93 18.01 -34.13
N GLY A 626 -16.26 19.03 -34.92
CA GLY A 626 -15.85 19.13 -36.32
C GLY A 626 -14.54 19.89 -36.45
N TYR A 627 -13.60 19.34 -37.23
CA TYR A 627 -12.50 20.11 -37.79
C TYR A 627 -13.00 20.74 -39.09
N GLY A 628 -13.31 22.04 -39.07
CA GLY A 628 -13.68 22.80 -40.26
C GLY A 628 -12.42 23.19 -41.04
N GLY A 629 -12.11 22.47 -42.11
CA GLY A 629 -11.07 22.87 -43.07
C GLY A 629 -11.58 23.98 -43.98
N LEU A 630 -11.22 25.23 -43.69
CA LEU A 630 -11.26 26.32 -44.67
C LEU A 630 -10.30 25.99 -45.81
N ALA A 631 -10.82 25.98 -47.04
CA ALA A 631 -10.00 26.00 -48.23
C ALA A 631 -9.09 27.24 -48.22
N ALA A 632 -7.81 27.06 -48.53
CA ALA A 632 -7.00 28.15 -49.02
C ALA A 632 -5.96 27.62 -50.01
N GLY A 633 -5.89 28.27 -51.16
CA GLY A 633 -4.81 28.08 -52.11
C GLY A 633 -3.45 28.24 -51.44
N ALA A 634 -2.51 27.45 -51.94
CA ALA A 634 -1.07 27.46 -51.74
C ALA A 634 -0.49 28.59 -50.85
N ALA A 635 -0.03 28.23 -49.66
CA ALA A 635 1.32 28.54 -49.19
C ALA A 635 1.61 27.78 -47.89
N THR A 636 2.84 27.32 -47.79
CA THR A 636 3.48 26.65 -46.67
C THR A 636 3.26 27.36 -45.32
N ALA A 637 2.77 26.64 -44.32
CA ALA A 637 2.87 27.04 -42.91
C ALA A 637 3.06 25.79 -42.03
N ASP A 638 4.12 25.82 -41.23
CA ASP A 638 4.42 24.89 -40.14
C ASP A 638 3.22 24.76 -39.19
N VAL A 639 2.85 23.53 -38.83
CA VAL A 639 1.91 23.25 -37.74
C VAL A 639 2.48 22.16 -36.83
N MET A 640 2.50 22.53 -35.54
CA MET A 640 3.05 21.88 -34.36
C MET A 640 2.45 20.49 -34.02
N PRO A 641 3.15 19.68 -33.20
CA PRO A 641 2.72 18.33 -32.86
C PRO A 641 1.47 18.36 -31.96
N GLY A 642 0.38 17.77 -32.44
CA GLY A 642 -0.77 17.38 -31.62
C GLY A 642 -0.57 15.96 -31.11
N HIS A 643 -0.44 15.80 -29.79
CA HIS A 643 -0.44 14.49 -29.14
C HIS A 643 -1.88 13.99 -28.97
N LEU A 644 -2.19 12.81 -29.50
CA LEU A 644 -3.42 12.08 -29.21
C LEU A 644 -3.21 11.29 -27.92
N LEU A 645 -3.92 11.70 -26.86
CA LEU A 645 -4.06 10.96 -25.62
C LEU A 645 -5.09 9.84 -25.82
N PHE A 646 -4.72 8.60 -25.50
CA PHE A 646 -5.70 7.52 -25.34
C PHE A 646 -6.42 7.72 -24.01
N ASN A 647 -7.75 7.82 -24.08
CA ASN A 647 -8.62 8.09 -22.95
C ASN A 647 -8.92 6.77 -22.22
N ASN A 648 -8.43 6.64 -20.98
CA ASN A 648 -9.00 5.80 -19.93
C ASN A 648 -8.59 6.45 -18.60
N GLY A 649 -9.52 7.07 -17.89
CA GLY A 649 -9.25 7.52 -16.53
C GLY A 649 -10.52 8.04 -15.85
N PRO A 650 -10.55 8.11 -14.51
CA PRO A 650 -11.43 9.03 -13.82
C PRO A 650 -10.67 10.29 -13.38
N PHE A 651 -10.89 11.37 -14.15
CA PHE A 651 -11.09 12.79 -13.77
C PHE A 651 -9.96 13.62 -13.12
N VAL A 652 -9.77 14.86 -13.62
CA VAL A 652 -9.99 16.14 -12.87
C VAL A 652 -10.01 17.35 -13.83
N VAL A 653 -10.99 18.23 -13.60
CA VAL A 653 -11.13 19.60 -14.13
C VAL A 653 -10.39 20.58 -13.22
N ALA A 654 -9.59 21.51 -13.75
CA ALA A 654 -9.39 22.83 -13.13
C ALA A 654 -8.87 23.90 -14.12
N LEU A 655 -9.52 25.06 -14.05
CA LEU A 655 -9.38 26.30 -14.83
C LEU A 655 -8.26 27.22 -14.31
N VAL A 656 -7.64 28.05 -15.18
CA VAL A 656 -7.27 29.45 -14.83
C VAL A 656 -7.47 30.46 -15.98
N ARG A 657 -8.12 31.56 -15.58
CA ARG A 657 -8.55 32.87 -16.11
C ARG A 657 -7.69 33.72 -17.10
N ARG A 658 -8.46 34.42 -17.97
CA ARG A 658 -8.52 35.85 -18.39
C ARG A 658 -7.40 36.53 -19.23
N GLY A 659 -7.81 37.03 -20.39
CA GLY A 659 -7.32 38.27 -21.01
C GLY A 659 -7.89 38.49 -22.42
N GLY A 660 -8.98 39.26 -22.56
CA GLY A 660 -9.60 39.65 -23.84
C GLY A 660 -11.12 39.59 -23.80
#